data_AF-A0A0N4UTN3-F1
#
_entry.id   AF-A0A0N4UTN3-F1
#
_cell.length_a   1.000
_cell.length_b   1.000
_cell.length_c   1.000
_cell.angle_alpha   90.00
_cell.angle_beta   90.00
_cell.angle_gamma   90.00
#
_symmetry.space_group_name_H-M   'P 1'
#
loop_
_entity.id
_entity.type
_entity.pdbx_description
1 polymer ?
#
loop_
_entity_poly.entity_id
_entity_poly.type
_entity_poly.pdbx_seq_one_letter_code
_entity_poly.pdbx_strand_id
1 'polypeptide(L)'
;EEGKNLRDYIGDWLKRLKDFQQRLKDSVGNKLAAIAEFVALQTDVRNQLDSLKSTPVPDVFNLSVMSCNERLEELERMAEICDKLKNRMVSANTAELDAEKNVEKDNLLRELEMMEDNLKSEKDTLKKRLSHLLEQEKLAQQAKRLITDIETFVDKGNKLLLDEDANPNFYDRVANESKEVLDAADELFQSRSVEDEDLVEKLKTLLINGQDIKEKLSGRYNLWNKFVSERDLAMENLEHIRGLIDVTKSLRSAEEVLSDLESLKAANEVFEKLKDHMKILGSLCDQLSPLATTYADVRFFDVDVEQTQEEYENLMSEMNRELNDEKAFCEQQEQLTAEFGRIESEQLASRDKDQIIEIISYQLPALEAAVKQFCNDIENSARTRNYVESVVTPSALRSRFEELKKKADELLLEIEQEEELSRVAELQEKLEQISLKSAPNEEELLKLEEQIQQIPVEREDVKLLADQLQSIRARKQEQEAVEKEMSEELNQVTEDMKNIEQNLTAILSRERFEDGDLKELAKLKDEVENNLLKKTDEIASKIAESNVVLNNLEPEIQREHDFVEKVKALIADKTEQVEYKEGVRKALKELENELVESDNLSATAQNIRLSKDVDRVKELLRRLKELQSSLAQYIDRLSAVKGGDFDENEMGMIIEKIREAEATAEGMKALDEALSAQIEAVNHWNADKERLRNETEPVIEAIHTLVDEYANR
;
A
#
# COMPACT_ATOMS: atom_id res chain seq x y z
N GLU A 1 -46.39 -89.23 188.28
CA GLU A 1 -45.65 -88.51 187.21
C GLU A 1 -45.88 -89.06 185.80
N GLU A 2 -46.06 -90.37 185.58
CA GLU A 2 -46.29 -90.96 184.24
C GLU A 2 -47.51 -90.40 183.48
N GLY A 3 -48.61 -90.08 184.15
CA GLY A 3 -49.81 -89.50 183.52
C GLY A 3 -49.68 -88.05 183.02
N LYS A 4 -48.61 -87.34 183.41
CA LYS A 4 -48.31 -85.98 182.92
C LYS A 4 -47.49 -86.04 181.63
N ASN A 5 -46.49 -86.92 181.58
CA ASN A 5 -45.68 -87.18 180.38
C ASN A 5 -46.50 -87.71 179.19
N LEU A 6 -47.48 -88.59 179.44
CA LEU A 6 -48.41 -89.07 178.40
C LEU A 6 -49.31 -87.95 177.84
N ARG A 7 -49.70 -87.00 178.69
CA ARG A 7 -50.58 -85.88 178.30
C ARG A 7 -49.84 -84.86 177.44
N ASP A 8 -48.59 -84.58 177.77
CA ASP A 8 -47.73 -83.70 176.98
C ASP A 8 -47.33 -84.34 175.64
N TYR A 9 -47.08 -85.66 175.59
CA TYR A 9 -46.78 -86.39 174.35
C TYR A 9 -48.00 -86.46 173.40
N ILE A 10 -49.21 -86.68 173.94
CA ILE A 10 -50.46 -86.65 173.16
C ILE A 10 -50.80 -85.23 172.68
N GLY A 11 -50.53 -84.20 173.50
CA GLY A 11 -50.70 -82.80 173.12
C GLY A 11 -49.78 -82.37 171.97
N ASP A 12 -48.52 -82.81 171.98
CA ASP A 12 -47.55 -82.54 170.89
C ASP A 12 -47.93 -83.29 169.60
N TRP A 13 -48.42 -84.53 169.70
CA TRP A 13 -48.94 -85.28 168.55
C TRP A 13 -50.20 -84.65 167.96
N LEU A 14 -51.16 -84.23 168.77
CA LEU A 14 -52.37 -83.54 168.30
C LEU A 14 -52.04 -82.20 167.64
N LYS A 15 -51.06 -81.46 168.16
CA LYS A 15 -50.56 -80.23 167.53
C LYS A 15 -49.94 -80.54 166.17
N ARG A 16 -49.06 -81.55 166.06
CA ARG A 16 -48.50 -81.99 164.78
C ARG A 16 -49.56 -82.47 163.80
N LEU A 17 -50.59 -83.17 164.26
CA LEU A 17 -51.68 -83.69 163.42
C LEU A 17 -52.57 -82.53 162.92
N LYS A 18 -52.85 -81.55 163.77
CA LYS A 18 -53.57 -80.32 163.40
C LYS A 18 -52.75 -79.44 162.45
N ASP A 19 -51.45 -79.32 162.68
CA ASP A 19 -50.52 -78.65 161.77
C ASP A 19 -50.41 -79.41 160.43
N PHE A 20 -50.39 -80.75 160.44
CA PHE A 20 -50.46 -81.57 159.22
C PHE A 20 -51.77 -81.39 158.47
N GLN A 21 -52.90 -81.37 159.18
CA GLN A 21 -54.23 -81.18 158.60
C GLN A 21 -54.38 -79.77 158.01
N GLN A 22 -53.84 -78.75 158.67
CA GLN A 22 -53.82 -77.39 158.17
C GLN A 22 -52.91 -77.26 156.95
N ARG A 23 -51.70 -77.82 156.98
CA ARG A 23 -50.80 -77.87 155.80
C ARG A 23 -51.38 -78.66 154.64
N LEU A 24 -52.10 -79.74 154.91
CA LEU A 24 -52.85 -80.49 153.88
C LEU A 24 -54.00 -79.67 153.32
N LYS A 25 -54.78 -78.99 154.17
CA LYS A 25 -55.88 -78.12 153.74
C LYS A 25 -55.38 -76.94 152.91
N ASP A 26 -54.29 -76.32 153.34
CA ASP A 26 -53.67 -75.20 152.63
C ASP A 26 -53.02 -75.68 151.33
N SER A 27 -52.34 -76.83 151.32
CA SER A 27 -51.79 -77.42 150.08
C SER A 27 -52.89 -77.84 149.10
N VAL A 28 -53.92 -78.57 149.54
CA VAL A 28 -55.04 -78.97 148.69
C VAL A 28 -55.86 -77.75 148.24
N GLY A 29 -56.05 -76.76 149.13
CA GLY A 29 -56.73 -75.50 148.81
C GLY A 29 -55.96 -74.66 147.78
N ASN A 30 -54.64 -74.52 147.94
CA ASN A 30 -53.76 -73.83 147.00
C ASN A 30 -53.73 -74.55 145.64
N LYS A 31 -53.69 -75.89 145.62
CA LYS A 31 -53.80 -76.68 144.39
C LYS A 31 -55.13 -76.49 143.69
N LEU A 32 -56.25 -76.57 144.41
CA LEU A 32 -57.58 -76.38 143.82
C LEU A 32 -57.79 -74.94 143.32
N ALA A 33 -57.27 -73.94 144.03
CA ALA A 33 -57.31 -72.54 143.60
C ALA A 33 -56.46 -72.33 142.33
N ALA A 34 -55.22 -72.86 142.31
CA ALA A 34 -54.35 -72.79 141.14
C ALA A 34 -54.95 -73.52 139.92
N ILE A 35 -55.57 -74.69 140.12
CA ILE A 35 -56.29 -75.42 139.05
C ILE A 35 -57.49 -74.60 138.55
N ALA A 36 -58.29 -74.00 139.43
CA ALA A 36 -59.45 -73.21 139.04
C ALA A 36 -59.05 -71.94 138.27
N GLU A 37 -58.02 -71.22 138.74
CA GLU A 37 -57.44 -70.06 138.06
C GLU A 37 -56.87 -70.45 136.69
N PHE A 38 -56.15 -71.57 136.61
CA PHE A 38 -55.62 -72.09 135.35
C PHE A 38 -56.72 -72.51 134.37
N VAL A 39 -57.77 -73.18 134.82
CA VAL A 39 -58.90 -73.60 133.96
C VAL A 39 -59.67 -72.39 133.43
N ALA A 40 -59.84 -71.34 134.24
CA ALA A 40 -60.45 -70.08 133.81
C ALA A 40 -59.59 -69.38 132.75
N LEU A 41 -58.27 -69.27 132.99
CA LEU A 41 -57.32 -68.73 132.04
C LEU A 41 -57.27 -69.54 130.73
N GLN A 42 -57.22 -70.87 130.84
CA GLN A 42 -57.23 -71.80 129.71
C GLN A 42 -58.49 -71.62 128.85
N THR A 43 -59.66 -71.50 129.48
CA THR A 43 -60.93 -71.33 128.77
C THR A 43 -60.95 -69.99 128.01
N ASP A 44 -60.52 -68.92 128.65
CA ASP A 44 -60.42 -67.60 128.01
C ASP A 44 -59.40 -67.59 126.86
N VAL A 45 -58.21 -68.18 127.07
CA VAL A 45 -57.17 -68.29 126.04
C VAL A 45 -57.65 -69.14 124.85
N ARG A 46 -58.32 -70.27 125.10
CA ARG A 46 -58.93 -71.09 124.03
C ARG A 46 -59.97 -70.30 123.24
N ASN A 47 -60.89 -69.61 123.92
CA ASN A 47 -61.93 -68.83 123.25
C ASN A 47 -61.34 -67.74 122.34
N GLN A 48 -60.32 -67.02 122.81
CA GLN A 48 -59.67 -65.97 122.01
C GLN A 48 -58.82 -66.55 120.88
N LEU A 49 -58.14 -67.68 121.11
CA LEU A 49 -57.40 -68.41 120.07
C LEU A 49 -58.35 -68.95 118.98
N ASP A 50 -59.50 -69.49 119.36
CA ASP A 50 -60.52 -69.95 118.42
C ASP A 50 -61.12 -68.78 117.63
N SER A 51 -61.26 -67.61 118.25
CA SER A 51 -61.65 -66.38 117.54
C SER A 51 -60.60 -65.97 116.48
N LEU A 52 -59.30 -66.08 116.79
CA LEU A 52 -58.23 -65.81 115.81
C LEU A 52 -58.23 -66.83 114.67
N LYS A 53 -58.44 -68.12 114.98
CA LYS A 53 -58.53 -69.19 113.98
C LYS A 53 -59.77 -69.06 113.07
N SER A 54 -60.83 -68.42 113.56
CA SER A 54 -62.08 -68.22 112.83
C SER A 54 -62.03 -67.04 111.84
N THR A 55 -61.00 -66.19 111.91
CA THR A 55 -60.82 -65.10 110.95
C THR A 55 -60.51 -65.68 109.57
N PRO A 56 -61.31 -65.34 108.53
CA PRO A 56 -61.10 -65.87 107.19
C PRO A 56 -59.74 -65.42 106.64
N VAL A 57 -59.02 -66.34 106.01
CA VAL A 57 -57.79 -66.06 105.27
C VAL A 57 -58.18 -65.71 103.83
N PRO A 58 -58.00 -64.46 103.39
CA PRO A 58 -58.33 -64.06 102.03
C PRO A 58 -57.37 -64.70 101.02
N ASP A 59 -57.83 -64.88 99.78
CA ASP A 59 -56.97 -65.30 98.68
C ASP A 59 -56.00 -64.17 98.31
N VAL A 60 -54.75 -64.33 98.74
CA VAL A 60 -53.68 -63.34 98.61
C VAL A 60 -53.43 -62.93 97.16
N PHE A 61 -53.71 -63.82 96.20
CA PHE A 61 -53.44 -63.55 94.78
C PHE A 61 -54.40 -62.52 94.17
N ASN A 62 -55.60 -62.37 94.73
CA ASN A 62 -56.65 -61.47 94.21
C ASN A 62 -56.75 -60.13 94.96
N LEU A 63 -55.83 -59.86 95.89
CA LEU A 63 -55.85 -58.62 96.67
C LEU A 63 -55.27 -57.43 95.89
N SER A 64 -55.91 -56.28 96.04
CA SER A 64 -55.37 -54.99 95.61
C SER A 64 -54.30 -54.48 96.59
N VAL A 65 -53.54 -53.45 96.21
CA VAL A 65 -52.57 -52.78 97.11
C VAL A 65 -53.25 -52.31 98.41
N MET A 66 -54.42 -51.69 98.31
CA MET A 66 -55.19 -51.22 99.46
C MET A 66 -55.62 -52.39 100.36
N SER A 67 -56.16 -53.46 99.76
CA SER A 67 -56.60 -54.66 100.48
C SER A 67 -55.44 -55.43 101.14
N CYS A 68 -54.25 -55.43 100.52
CA CYS A 68 -53.04 -55.96 101.11
C CYS A 68 -52.60 -55.16 102.36
N ASN A 69 -52.65 -53.83 102.29
CA ASN A 69 -52.31 -52.98 103.43
C ASN A 69 -53.30 -53.16 104.60
N GLU A 70 -54.61 -53.18 104.32
CA GLU A 70 -55.65 -53.42 105.32
C GLU A 70 -55.47 -54.78 106.01
N ARG A 71 -55.15 -55.83 105.24
CA ARG A 71 -54.90 -57.17 105.78
C ARG A 71 -53.59 -57.26 106.57
N LEU A 72 -52.55 -56.52 106.18
CA LEU A 72 -51.31 -56.43 106.98
C LEU A 72 -51.57 -55.80 108.35
N GLU A 73 -52.38 -54.73 108.43
CA GLU A 73 -52.78 -54.14 109.70
C GLU A 73 -53.60 -55.11 110.56
N GLU A 74 -54.51 -55.88 109.95
CA GLU A 74 -55.28 -56.90 110.65
C GLU A 74 -54.39 -58.02 111.21
N LEU A 75 -53.44 -58.53 110.41
CA LEU A 75 -52.47 -59.53 110.85
C LEU A 75 -51.56 -59.02 111.98
N GLU A 76 -51.22 -57.73 111.97
CA GLU A 76 -50.48 -57.10 113.08
C GLU A 76 -51.29 -57.05 114.36
N ARG A 77 -52.57 -56.67 114.29
CA ARG A 77 -53.48 -56.74 115.45
C ARG A 77 -53.64 -58.18 115.96
N MET A 78 -53.77 -59.16 115.07
CA MET A 78 -53.87 -60.58 115.43
C MET A 78 -52.60 -61.10 116.10
N ALA A 79 -51.42 -60.71 115.60
CA ALA A 79 -50.14 -61.08 116.19
C ALA A 79 -49.99 -60.50 117.61
N GLU A 80 -50.36 -59.23 117.82
CA GLU A 80 -50.38 -58.62 119.16
C GLU A 80 -51.31 -59.35 120.14
N ILE A 81 -52.48 -59.83 119.67
CA ILE A 81 -53.39 -60.63 120.49
C ILE A 81 -52.76 -61.98 120.82
N CYS A 82 -52.17 -62.66 119.83
CA CYS A 82 -51.49 -63.94 120.02
C CYS A 82 -50.33 -63.83 121.03
N ASP A 83 -49.50 -62.79 120.95
CA ASP A 83 -48.42 -62.51 121.89
C ASP A 83 -48.93 -62.25 123.31
N LYS A 84 -50.02 -61.49 123.44
CA LYS A 84 -50.69 -61.28 124.74
C LYS A 84 -51.19 -62.60 125.33
N LEU A 85 -51.82 -63.46 124.53
CA LEU A 85 -52.29 -64.78 124.97
C LEU A 85 -51.14 -65.70 125.40
N LYS A 86 -50.05 -65.72 124.62
CA LYS A 86 -48.83 -66.48 124.91
C LYS A 86 -48.20 -66.03 126.23
N ASN A 87 -48.01 -64.72 126.42
CA ASN A 87 -47.44 -64.16 127.64
C ASN A 87 -48.31 -64.47 128.87
N ARG A 88 -49.64 -64.37 128.74
CA ARG A 88 -50.58 -64.74 129.80
C ARG A 88 -50.44 -66.21 130.18
N MET A 89 -50.37 -67.13 129.20
CA MET A 89 -50.19 -68.56 129.46
C MET A 89 -48.83 -68.88 130.09
N VAL A 90 -47.74 -68.26 129.62
CA VAL A 90 -46.39 -68.44 130.21
C VAL A 90 -46.38 -68.04 131.69
N SER A 91 -46.99 -66.89 132.02
CA SER A 91 -47.04 -66.33 133.38
C SER A 91 -47.90 -67.10 134.39
N ALA A 92 -48.68 -68.10 133.95
CA ALA A 92 -49.52 -68.89 134.84
C ALA A 92 -48.68 -69.69 135.86
N ASN A 93 -49.07 -69.64 137.15
CA ASN A 93 -48.39 -70.32 138.25
C ASN A 93 -48.48 -71.85 138.11
N THR A 94 -47.34 -72.53 137.93
CA THR A 94 -47.26 -73.98 137.69
C THR A 94 -46.87 -74.80 138.92
N ALA A 95 -46.46 -74.15 140.01
CA ALA A 95 -45.88 -74.83 141.18
C ALA A 95 -46.88 -75.77 141.89
N GLU A 96 -48.18 -75.48 141.78
CA GLU A 96 -49.27 -76.22 142.42
C GLU A 96 -50.19 -76.96 141.40
N LEU A 97 -49.85 -76.96 140.11
CA LEU A 97 -50.60 -77.69 139.08
C LEU A 97 -50.18 -79.17 139.04
N ASP A 98 -51.11 -80.04 138.65
CA ASP A 98 -50.80 -81.45 138.37
C ASP A 98 -50.12 -81.64 137.00
N ALA A 99 -49.65 -82.85 136.72
CA ALA A 99 -48.95 -83.16 135.47
C ALA A 99 -49.86 -83.00 134.24
N GLU A 100 -51.15 -83.30 134.36
CA GLU A 100 -52.13 -83.24 133.27
C GLU A 100 -52.39 -81.78 132.84
N LYS A 101 -52.59 -80.88 133.81
CA LYS A 101 -52.76 -79.43 133.55
C LYS A 101 -51.50 -78.75 133.03
N ASN A 102 -50.32 -79.21 133.43
CA ASN A 102 -49.07 -78.74 132.82
C ASN A 102 -48.95 -79.20 131.35
N VAL A 103 -49.34 -80.44 131.01
CA VAL A 103 -49.38 -80.91 129.61
C VAL A 103 -50.40 -80.10 128.79
N GLU A 104 -51.57 -79.80 129.34
CA GLU A 104 -52.56 -78.95 128.66
C GLU A 104 -52.06 -77.53 128.43
N LYS A 105 -51.29 -76.95 129.38
CA LYS A 105 -50.61 -75.65 129.22
C LYS A 105 -49.63 -75.71 128.05
N ASP A 106 -48.77 -76.73 128.01
CA ASP A 106 -47.78 -76.90 126.96
C ASP A 106 -48.45 -77.10 125.58
N ASN A 107 -49.55 -77.84 125.51
CA ASN A 107 -50.32 -77.99 124.27
C ASN A 107 -50.90 -76.65 123.78
N LEU A 108 -51.44 -75.82 124.67
CA LEU A 108 -51.95 -74.50 124.30
C LEU A 108 -50.85 -73.51 123.89
N LEU A 109 -49.69 -73.58 124.55
CA LEU A 109 -48.52 -72.81 124.14
C LEU A 109 -48.06 -73.23 122.74
N ARG A 110 -48.02 -74.53 122.43
CA ARG A 110 -47.74 -75.02 121.06
C ARG A 110 -48.79 -74.55 120.06
N GLU A 111 -50.08 -74.55 120.40
CA GLU A 111 -51.12 -74.04 119.51
C GLU A 111 -50.98 -72.53 119.24
N LEU A 112 -50.59 -71.75 120.25
CA LEU A 112 -50.28 -70.32 120.10
C LEU A 112 -49.01 -70.10 119.26
N GLU A 113 -47.98 -70.92 119.44
CA GLU A 113 -46.76 -70.89 118.60
C GLU A 113 -47.08 -71.22 117.14
N MET A 114 -47.89 -72.25 116.89
CA MET A 114 -48.36 -72.57 115.53
C MET A 114 -49.16 -71.42 114.92
N MET A 115 -49.98 -70.71 115.71
CA MET A 115 -50.72 -69.56 115.23
C MET A 115 -49.79 -68.38 114.91
N GLU A 116 -48.80 -68.10 115.77
CA GLU A 116 -47.78 -67.07 115.54
C GLU A 116 -47.00 -67.34 114.24
N ASP A 117 -46.58 -68.59 114.03
CA ASP A 117 -45.89 -69.02 112.80
C ASP A 117 -46.78 -68.87 111.55
N ASN A 118 -48.07 -69.22 111.66
CA ASN A 118 -49.04 -69.06 110.57
C ASN A 118 -49.25 -67.58 110.21
N LEU A 119 -49.44 -66.70 111.21
CA LEU A 119 -49.58 -65.25 110.99
C LEU A 119 -48.33 -64.65 110.33
N LYS A 120 -47.15 -65.10 110.77
CA LYS A 120 -45.88 -64.66 110.20
C LYS A 120 -45.72 -65.11 108.74
N SER A 121 -46.04 -66.36 108.44
CA SER A 121 -46.01 -66.90 107.07
C SER A 121 -46.99 -66.15 106.13
N GLU A 122 -48.21 -65.88 106.60
CA GLU A 122 -49.19 -65.08 105.84
C GLU A 122 -48.69 -63.66 105.61
N LYS A 123 -48.16 -63.00 106.66
CA LYS A 123 -47.57 -61.66 106.59
C LYS A 123 -46.43 -61.58 105.57
N ASP A 124 -45.53 -62.56 105.56
CA ASP A 124 -44.41 -62.60 104.61
C ASP A 124 -44.89 -62.82 103.17
N THR A 125 -45.91 -63.67 102.97
CA THR A 125 -46.53 -63.90 101.66
C THR A 125 -47.22 -62.63 101.14
N LEU A 126 -47.96 -61.94 102.02
CA LEU A 126 -48.67 -60.71 101.69
C LEU A 126 -47.71 -59.54 101.40
N LYS A 127 -46.61 -59.42 102.17
CA LYS A 127 -45.53 -58.43 101.89
C LYS A 127 -44.88 -58.66 100.54
N LYS A 128 -44.63 -59.91 100.16
CA LYS A 128 -44.11 -60.26 98.82
C LYS A 128 -45.09 -59.87 97.71
N ARG A 129 -46.39 -60.18 97.89
CA ARG A 129 -47.44 -59.77 96.94
C ARG A 129 -47.54 -58.25 96.82
N LEU A 130 -47.55 -57.53 97.94
CA LEU A 130 -47.59 -56.07 97.96
C LEU A 130 -46.39 -55.45 97.24
N SER A 131 -45.18 -55.94 97.51
CA SER A 131 -43.95 -55.47 96.85
C SER A 131 -44.01 -55.68 95.33
N HIS A 132 -44.54 -56.83 94.90
CA HIS A 132 -44.75 -57.14 93.50
C HIS A 132 -45.80 -56.23 92.84
N LEU A 133 -46.96 -56.00 93.49
CA LEU A 133 -47.99 -55.09 92.98
C LEU A 133 -47.49 -53.65 92.84
N LEU A 134 -46.69 -53.16 93.79
CA LEU A 134 -46.09 -51.82 93.74
C LEU A 134 -45.07 -51.70 92.59
N GLU A 135 -44.25 -52.72 92.36
CA GLU A 135 -43.34 -52.72 91.21
C GLU A 135 -44.11 -52.78 89.89
N GLN A 136 -45.19 -53.57 89.79
CA GLN A 136 -46.06 -53.59 88.61
C GLN A 136 -46.71 -52.22 88.35
N GLU A 137 -47.21 -51.54 89.40
CA GLU A 137 -47.78 -50.20 89.25
C GLU A 137 -46.73 -49.19 88.73
N LYS A 138 -45.51 -49.25 89.28
CA LYS A 138 -44.39 -48.41 88.85
C LYS A 138 -44.00 -48.68 87.40
N LEU A 139 -43.89 -49.95 86.99
CA LEU A 139 -43.59 -50.34 85.62
C LEU A 139 -44.70 -49.92 84.65
N ALA A 140 -45.97 -50.07 85.04
CA ALA A 140 -47.11 -49.61 84.24
C ALA A 140 -47.13 -48.08 84.09
N GLN A 141 -46.77 -47.32 85.14
CA GLN A 141 -46.62 -45.87 85.05
C GLN A 141 -45.46 -45.48 84.12
N GLN A 142 -44.33 -46.18 84.17
CA GLN A 142 -43.22 -45.99 83.26
C GLN A 142 -43.63 -46.27 81.80
N ALA A 143 -44.34 -47.37 81.55
CA ALA A 143 -44.86 -47.71 80.22
C ALA A 143 -45.79 -46.62 79.67
N LYS A 144 -46.73 -46.10 80.49
CA LYS A 144 -47.65 -45.01 80.09
C LYS A 144 -46.92 -43.71 79.74
N ARG A 145 -45.87 -43.36 80.48
CA ARG A 145 -45.03 -42.18 80.18
C ARG A 145 -44.33 -42.36 78.83
N LEU A 146 -43.65 -43.50 78.63
CA LEU A 146 -42.95 -43.81 77.37
C LEU A 146 -43.91 -43.83 76.17
N ILE A 147 -45.12 -44.38 76.32
CA ILE A 147 -46.17 -44.32 75.29
C ILE A 147 -46.48 -42.87 74.89
N THR A 148 -46.67 -41.98 75.87
CA THR A 148 -47.00 -40.57 75.62
C THR A 148 -45.84 -39.84 74.94
N ASP A 149 -44.61 -40.11 75.37
CA ASP A 149 -43.40 -39.50 74.81
C ASP A 149 -43.18 -39.96 73.36
N ILE A 150 -43.39 -41.25 73.07
CA ILE A 150 -43.29 -41.79 71.71
C ILE A 150 -44.41 -41.24 70.82
N GLU A 151 -45.65 -41.16 71.29
CA GLU A 151 -46.76 -40.54 70.54
C GLU A 151 -46.41 -39.09 70.16
N THR A 152 -45.91 -38.32 71.12
CA THR A 152 -45.48 -36.92 70.89
C THR A 152 -44.34 -36.84 69.87
N PHE A 153 -43.36 -37.74 69.95
CA PHE A 153 -42.27 -37.82 68.98
C PHE A 153 -42.77 -38.19 67.58
N VAL A 154 -43.63 -39.21 67.46
CA VAL A 154 -44.19 -39.65 66.17
C VAL A 154 -44.97 -38.52 65.51
N ASP A 155 -45.79 -37.79 66.28
CA ASP A 155 -46.54 -36.64 65.78
C ASP A 155 -45.61 -35.49 65.33
N LYS A 156 -44.57 -35.19 66.13
CA LYS A 156 -43.55 -34.17 65.79
C LYS A 156 -42.79 -34.56 64.52
N GLY A 157 -42.37 -35.83 64.42
CA GLY A 157 -41.64 -36.35 63.27
C GLY A 157 -42.47 -36.33 61.98
N ASN A 158 -43.74 -36.79 62.04
CA ASN A 158 -44.64 -36.74 60.89
C ASN A 158 -44.91 -35.32 60.41
N LYS A 159 -45.16 -34.38 61.33
CA LYS A 159 -45.33 -32.96 60.98
C LYS A 159 -44.09 -32.42 60.26
N LEU A 160 -42.90 -32.72 60.77
CA LEU A 160 -41.66 -32.25 60.18
C LEU A 160 -41.40 -32.85 58.78
N LEU A 161 -41.76 -34.12 58.55
CA LEU A 161 -41.62 -34.78 57.25
C LEU A 161 -42.58 -34.22 56.18
N LEU A 162 -43.73 -33.70 56.59
CA LEU A 162 -44.75 -33.12 55.71
C LEU A 162 -44.63 -31.60 55.53
N ASP A 163 -43.81 -30.94 56.35
CA ASP A 163 -43.62 -29.50 56.31
C ASP A 163 -42.69 -29.10 55.15
N GLU A 164 -43.21 -28.27 54.25
CA GLU A 164 -42.51 -27.79 53.05
C GLU A 164 -41.41 -26.78 53.43
N ASP A 165 -41.58 -26.05 54.53
CA ASP A 165 -40.66 -25.02 55.00
C ASP A 165 -39.76 -25.53 56.15
N ALA A 166 -39.73 -26.85 56.34
CA ALA A 166 -38.95 -27.48 57.39
C ALA A 166 -37.46 -27.11 57.28
N ASN A 167 -36.85 -26.73 58.40
CA ASN A 167 -35.39 -26.62 58.46
C ASN A 167 -34.76 -28.04 58.43
N PRO A 168 -33.93 -28.39 57.44
CA PRO A 168 -33.43 -29.76 57.30
C PRO A 168 -32.58 -30.26 58.47
N ASN A 169 -31.94 -29.35 59.22
CA ASN A 169 -31.17 -29.72 60.41
C ASN A 169 -32.05 -30.21 61.56
N PHE A 170 -33.36 -29.95 61.53
CA PHE A 170 -34.28 -30.50 62.52
C PHE A 170 -34.55 -31.98 62.31
N TYR A 171 -34.39 -32.52 61.09
CA TYR A 171 -34.57 -33.95 60.86
C TYR A 171 -33.62 -34.79 61.72
N ASP A 172 -32.32 -34.47 61.70
CA ASP A 172 -31.30 -35.13 62.52
C ASP A 172 -31.51 -34.89 64.02
N ARG A 173 -31.78 -33.64 64.40
CA ARG A 173 -32.00 -33.29 65.81
C ARG A 173 -33.15 -34.09 66.41
N VAL A 174 -34.31 -34.11 65.74
CA VAL A 174 -35.51 -34.80 66.23
C VAL A 174 -35.32 -36.33 66.22
N ALA A 175 -34.59 -36.88 65.25
CA ALA A 175 -34.23 -38.30 65.23
C ALA A 175 -33.27 -38.70 66.37
N ASN A 176 -32.34 -37.82 66.74
CA ASN A 176 -31.38 -38.07 67.82
C ASN A 176 -32.02 -37.87 69.20
N GLU A 177 -32.89 -36.87 69.37
CA GLU A 177 -33.67 -36.64 70.60
C GLU A 177 -34.54 -37.86 70.99
N SER A 178 -35.03 -38.63 70.01
CA SER A 178 -35.88 -39.80 70.29
C SER A 178 -35.12 -41.06 70.69
N LYS A 179 -33.79 -41.09 70.53
CA LYS A 179 -32.98 -42.28 70.79
C LYS A 179 -33.15 -42.80 72.21
N GLU A 180 -33.01 -41.93 73.21
CA GLU A 180 -33.11 -42.32 74.62
C GLU A 180 -34.50 -42.88 74.98
N VAL A 181 -35.56 -42.27 74.45
CA VAL A 181 -36.95 -42.69 74.70
C VAL A 181 -37.24 -44.04 74.05
N LEU A 182 -36.79 -44.25 72.81
CA LEU A 182 -36.98 -45.51 72.08
C LEU A 182 -36.14 -46.64 72.68
N ASP A 183 -34.90 -46.37 73.10
CA ASP A 183 -34.03 -47.34 73.75
C ASP A 183 -34.63 -47.77 75.11
N ALA A 184 -35.12 -46.81 75.92
CA ALA A 184 -35.79 -47.11 77.19
C ALA A 184 -37.10 -47.89 77.01
N ALA A 185 -37.85 -47.64 75.93
CA ALA A 185 -39.05 -48.38 75.58
C ALA A 185 -38.75 -49.80 75.11
N ASP A 186 -37.70 -50.00 74.31
CA ASP A 186 -37.23 -51.34 73.93
C ASP A 186 -36.76 -52.12 75.15
N GLU A 187 -35.95 -51.53 76.03
CA GLU A 187 -35.52 -52.17 77.28
C GLU A 187 -36.71 -52.63 78.13
N LEU A 188 -37.72 -51.75 78.33
CA LEU A 188 -38.91 -52.08 79.09
C LEU A 188 -39.71 -53.21 78.41
N PHE A 189 -39.83 -53.18 77.08
CA PHE A 189 -40.51 -54.21 76.31
C PHE A 189 -39.78 -55.57 76.39
N GLN A 190 -38.45 -55.60 76.22
CA GLN A 190 -37.63 -56.81 76.28
C GLN A 190 -37.58 -57.43 77.68
N SER A 191 -37.67 -56.61 78.73
CA SER A 191 -37.67 -57.08 80.12
C SER A 191 -38.85 -57.99 80.45
N ARG A 192 -39.95 -57.95 79.65
CA ARG A 192 -41.22 -58.66 79.88
C ARG A 192 -41.75 -58.54 81.31
N SER A 193 -41.43 -57.42 81.96
CA SER A 193 -41.70 -57.21 83.39
C SER A 193 -43.08 -56.60 83.65
N VAL A 194 -43.72 -56.02 82.63
CA VAL A 194 -45.07 -55.46 82.70
C VAL A 194 -46.11 -56.56 82.43
N GLU A 195 -47.06 -56.73 83.33
CA GLU A 195 -48.12 -57.76 83.20
C GLU A 195 -49.34 -57.30 82.37
N ASP A 196 -49.56 -56.00 82.22
CA ASP A 196 -50.68 -55.42 81.46
C ASP A 196 -50.47 -55.63 79.95
N GLU A 197 -51.15 -56.63 79.37
CA GLU A 197 -51.03 -57.01 77.97
C GLU A 197 -51.42 -55.88 77.00
N ASP A 198 -52.44 -55.07 77.33
CA ASP A 198 -52.90 -53.97 76.48
C ASP A 198 -51.83 -52.86 76.41
N LEU A 199 -51.21 -52.53 77.55
CA LEU A 199 -50.10 -51.57 77.59
C LEU A 199 -48.88 -52.08 76.81
N VAL A 200 -48.56 -53.38 76.92
CA VAL A 200 -47.44 -53.99 76.22
C VAL A 200 -47.64 -53.96 74.70
N GLU A 201 -48.83 -54.33 74.21
CA GLU A 201 -49.10 -54.31 72.76
C GLU A 201 -49.15 -52.88 72.20
N LYS A 202 -49.67 -51.91 72.98
CA LYS A 202 -49.63 -50.50 72.61
C LYS A 202 -48.19 -49.97 72.54
N LEU A 203 -47.36 -50.27 73.54
CA LEU A 203 -45.95 -49.86 73.58
C LEU A 203 -45.18 -50.45 72.39
N LYS A 204 -45.39 -51.73 72.08
CA LYS A 204 -44.77 -52.41 70.94
C LYS A 204 -45.14 -51.77 69.60
N THR A 205 -46.42 -51.48 69.38
CA THR A 205 -46.90 -50.85 68.14
C THR A 205 -46.28 -49.46 67.96
N LEU A 206 -46.26 -48.66 69.02
CA LEU A 206 -45.65 -47.34 69.01
C LEU A 206 -44.13 -47.38 68.86
N LEU A 207 -43.45 -48.38 69.46
CA LEU A 207 -42.02 -48.56 69.31
C LEU A 207 -41.64 -48.81 67.84
N ILE A 208 -42.39 -49.68 67.14
CA ILE A 208 -42.18 -49.92 65.70
C ILE A 208 -42.40 -48.64 64.90
N ASN A 209 -43.49 -47.92 65.15
CA ASN A 209 -43.78 -46.66 64.45
C ASN A 209 -42.72 -45.60 64.75
N GLY A 210 -42.25 -45.49 65.99
CA GLY A 210 -41.21 -44.55 66.40
C GLY A 210 -39.87 -44.87 65.72
N GLN A 211 -39.50 -46.15 65.62
CA GLN A 211 -38.30 -46.57 64.88
C GLN A 211 -38.40 -46.22 63.39
N ASP A 212 -39.53 -46.49 62.74
CA ASP A 212 -39.77 -46.13 61.33
C ASP A 212 -39.67 -44.60 61.10
N ILE A 213 -40.27 -43.78 61.98
CA ILE A 213 -40.15 -42.32 61.89
C ILE A 213 -38.72 -41.85 62.09
N LYS A 214 -37.99 -42.41 63.06
CA LYS A 214 -36.57 -42.08 63.27
C LYS A 214 -35.71 -42.41 62.05
N GLU A 215 -35.94 -43.56 61.43
CA GLU A 215 -35.25 -43.97 60.19
C GLU A 215 -35.57 -43.02 59.03
N LYS A 216 -36.85 -42.66 58.83
CA LYS A 216 -37.27 -41.72 57.79
C LYS A 216 -36.65 -40.33 57.98
N LEU A 217 -36.64 -39.81 59.21
CA LEU A 217 -36.00 -38.53 59.53
C LEU A 217 -34.49 -38.57 59.26
N SER A 218 -33.80 -39.62 59.70
CA SER A 218 -32.36 -39.80 59.46
C SER A 218 -32.05 -39.94 57.97
N GLY A 219 -32.87 -40.70 57.24
CA GLY A 219 -32.79 -40.86 55.79
C GLY A 219 -32.97 -39.53 55.06
N ARG A 220 -33.95 -38.71 55.48
CA ARG A 220 -34.21 -37.39 54.90
C ARG A 220 -33.07 -36.41 55.14
N TYR A 221 -32.46 -36.43 56.33
CA TYR A 221 -31.26 -35.64 56.61
C TYR A 221 -30.06 -36.06 55.75
N ASN A 222 -29.86 -37.37 55.57
CA ASN A 222 -28.79 -37.88 54.70
C ASN A 222 -29.00 -37.48 53.23
N LEU A 223 -30.25 -37.50 52.74
CA LEU A 223 -30.59 -37.00 51.41
C LEU A 223 -30.30 -35.50 51.28
N TRP A 224 -30.64 -34.71 52.30
CA TRP A 224 -30.33 -33.28 52.35
C TRP A 224 -28.81 -33.02 52.26
N ASN A 225 -28.00 -33.74 53.02
CA ASN A 225 -26.54 -33.58 52.97
C ASN A 225 -25.96 -33.92 51.58
N LYS A 226 -26.50 -34.94 50.91
CA LYS A 226 -26.14 -35.26 49.53
C LYS A 226 -26.52 -34.12 48.58
N PHE A 227 -27.74 -33.58 48.73
CA PHE A 227 -28.20 -32.44 47.94
C PHE A 227 -27.28 -31.23 48.09
N VAL A 228 -26.95 -30.85 49.33
CA VAL A 228 -26.03 -29.73 49.60
C VAL A 228 -24.65 -29.97 49.00
N SER A 229 -24.09 -31.17 49.19
CA SER A 229 -22.78 -31.51 48.63
C SER A 229 -22.76 -31.42 47.09
N GLU A 230 -23.79 -31.94 46.42
CA GLU A 230 -23.89 -31.87 44.95
C GLU A 230 -24.11 -30.44 44.47
N ARG A 231 -24.92 -29.65 45.20
CA ARG A 231 -25.18 -28.24 44.86
C ARG A 231 -23.90 -27.42 44.97
N ASP A 232 -23.14 -27.61 46.04
CA ASP A 232 -21.91 -26.86 46.27
C ASP A 232 -20.84 -27.22 45.22
N LEU A 233 -20.73 -28.50 44.82
CA LEU A 233 -19.87 -28.94 43.71
C LEU A 233 -20.31 -28.34 42.36
N ALA A 234 -21.62 -28.33 42.10
CA ALA A 234 -22.16 -27.73 40.88
C ALA A 234 -21.89 -26.21 40.85
N MET A 235 -22.05 -25.53 41.99
CA MET A 235 -21.76 -24.10 42.12
C MET A 235 -20.27 -23.80 41.91
N GLU A 236 -19.36 -24.63 42.44
CA GLU A 236 -17.91 -24.49 42.21
C GLU A 236 -17.57 -24.61 40.72
N ASN A 237 -18.17 -25.59 40.02
CA ASN A 237 -18.00 -25.76 38.58
C ASN A 237 -18.55 -24.56 37.79
N LEU A 238 -19.71 -24.03 38.19
CA LEU A 238 -20.30 -22.84 37.54
C LEU A 238 -19.41 -21.60 37.74
N GLU A 239 -18.91 -21.40 38.95
CA GLU A 239 -18.02 -20.28 39.27
C GLU A 239 -16.68 -20.39 38.54
N HIS A 240 -16.16 -21.61 38.35
CA HIS A 240 -14.98 -21.86 37.53
C HIS A 240 -15.19 -21.37 36.08
N ILE A 241 -16.35 -21.68 35.48
CA ILE A 241 -16.68 -21.22 34.12
C ILE A 241 -16.78 -19.69 34.07
N ARG A 242 -17.45 -19.07 35.05
CA ARG A 242 -17.53 -17.60 35.12
C ARG A 242 -16.16 -16.95 35.22
N GLY A 243 -15.26 -17.52 36.01
CA GLY A 243 -13.88 -17.07 36.09
C GLY A 243 -13.17 -17.07 34.73
N LEU A 244 -13.46 -18.05 33.86
CA LEU A 244 -12.92 -18.07 32.50
C LEU A 244 -13.56 -17.01 31.59
N ILE A 245 -14.87 -16.76 31.73
CA ILE A 245 -15.61 -15.74 30.96
C ILE A 245 -15.17 -14.32 31.35
N ASP A 246 -14.88 -14.04 32.62
CA ASP A 246 -14.60 -12.69 33.10
C ASP A 246 -13.20 -12.19 32.70
N VAL A 247 -12.24 -13.10 32.56
CA VAL A 247 -10.83 -12.78 32.25
C VAL A 247 -10.62 -12.32 30.81
N THR A 248 -11.62 -12.39 29.91
CA THR A 248 -11.47 -12.13 28.45
C THR A 248 -11.87 -10.73 27.99
N LYS A 249 -12.30 -9.83 28.86
CA LYS A 249 -13.02 -8.58 28.51
C LYS A 249 -12.18 -7.38 28.00
N SER A 250 -10.96 -7.59 27.50
CA SER A 250 -10.09 -6.47 27.06
C SER A 250 -9.51 -6.73 25.68
N LEU A 251 -9.26 -5.66 24.93
CA LEU A 251 -8.52 -5.68 23.68
C LEU A 251 -7.09 -6.19 23.91
N ARG A 252 -6.67 -7.18 23.11
CA ARG A 252 -5.34 -7.81 23.14
C ARG A 252 -4.99 -8.39 21.77
N SER A 253 -3.79 -8.95 21.64
CA SER A 253 -3.35 -9.51 20.36
C SER A 253 -4.20 -10.72 19.93
N ALA A 254 -4.25 -10.99 18.63
CA ALA A 254 -4.97 -12.13 18.09
C ALA A 254 -4.47 -13.47 18.66
N GLU A 255 -3.17 -13.60 18.94
CA GLU A 255 -2.58 -14.79 19.56
C GLU A 255 -3.08 -15.01 21.00
N GLU A 256 -3.18 -13.94 21.80
CA GLU A 256 -3.68 -14.01 23.17
C GLU A 256 -5.16 -14.41 23.17
N VAL A 257 -5.97 -13.79 22.30
CA VAL A 257 -7.40 -14.13 22.16
C VAL A 257 -7.60 -15.57 21.67
N LEU A 258 -6.74 -16.08 20.80
CA LEU A 258 -6.76 -17.50 20.39
C LEU A 258 -6.49 -18.45 21.56
N SER A 259 -5.51 -18.13 22.41
CA SER A 259 -5.20 -18.91 23.62
C SER A 259 -6.37 -18.88 24.62
N ASP A 260 -6.99 -17.73 24.80
CA ASP A 260 -8.18 -17.58 25.64
C ASP A 260 -9.35 -18.42 25.08
N LEU A 261 -9.53 -18.43 23.76
CA LEU A 261 -10.56 -19.21 23.08
C LEU A 261 -10.33 -20.73 23.20
N GLU A 262 -9.07 -21.18 23.17
CA GLU A 262 -8.71 -22.57 23.47
C GLU A 262 -9.03 -22.95 24.92
N SER A 263 -8.77 -22.04 25.86
CA SER A 263 -9.12 -22.23 27.27
C SER A 263 -10.64 -22.27 27.48
N LEU A 264 -11.39 -21.40 26.81
CA LEU A 264 -12.86 -21.40 26.82
C LEU A 264 -13.45 -22.67 26.21
N LYS A 265 -12.87 -23.23 25.13
CA LYS A 265 -13.34 -24.50 24.57
C LYS A 265 -13.32 -25.65 25.59
N ALA A 266 -12.37 -25.65 26.52
CA ALA A 266 -12.33 -26.64 27.59
C ALA A 266 -13.50 -26.48 28.60
N ALA A 267 -14.08 -25.27 28.73
CA ALA A 267 -15.24 -25.04 29.58
C ALA A 267 -16.48 -25.84 29.12
N ASN A 268 -16.56 -26.22 27.84
CA ASN A 268 -17.66 -27.04 27.34
C ASN A 268 -17.72 -28.43 28.02
N GLU A 269 -16.57 -29.01 28.38
CA GLU A 269 -16.54 -30.25 29.15
C GLU A 269 -17.08 -30.06 30.58
N VAL A 270 -16.90 -28.86 31.15
CA VAL A 270 -17.42 -28.51 32.48
C VAL A 270 -18.93 -28.29 32.43
N PHE A 271 -19.46 -27.68 31.36
CA PHE A 271 -20.91 -27.58 31.14
C PHE A 271 -21.59 -28.96 31.03
N GLU A 272 -20.96 -29.95 30.39
CA GLU A 272 -21.51 -31.31 30.35
C GLU A 272 -21.58 -31.95 31.74
N LYS A 273 -20.56 -31.73 32.59
CA LYS A 273 -20.60 -32.16 34.00
C LYS A 273 -21.71 -31.44 34.77
N LEU A 274 -21.91 -30.15 34.54
CA LEU A 274 -23.00 -29.38 35.16
C LEU A 274 -24.38 -29.96 34.83
N LYS A 275 -24.62 -30.34 33.57
CA LYS A 275 -25.88 -31.00 33.17
C LYS A 275 -26.12 -32.29 33.96
N ASP A 276 -25.06 -33.07 34.23
CA ASP A 276 -25.18 -34.29 35.03
C ASP A 276 -25.45 -33.97 36.50
N HIS A 277 -24.78 -32.98 37.10
CA HIS A 277 -25.11 -32.51 38.45
C HIS A 277 -26.56 -32.00 38.55
N MET A 278 -27.06 -31.29 37.54
CA MET A 278 -28.45 -30.79 37.53
C MET A 278 -29.48 -31.94 37.51
N LYS A 279 -29.22 -33.03 36.76
CA LYS A 279 -30.07 -34.23 36.80
C LYS A 279 -30.07 -34.86 38.20
N ILE A 280 -28.90 -34.96 38.84
CA ILE A 280 -28.76 -35.50 40.19
C ILE A 280 -29.50 -34.61 41.20
N LEU A 281 -29.32 -33.30 41.13
CA LEU A 281 -30.00 -32.32 41.97
C LEU A 281 -31.52 -32.37 41.80
N GLY A 282 -32.02 -32.48 40.58
CA GLY A 282 -33.45 -32.67 40.30
C GLY A 282 -33.99 -33.95 40.96
N SER A 283 -33.28 -35.07 40.81
CA SER A 283 -33.66 -36.34 41.44
C SER A 283 -33.63 -36.30 42.97
N LEU A 284 -32.63 -35.62 43.56
CA LEU A 284 -32.53 -35.45 45.01
C LEU A 284 -33.63 -34.51 45.53
N CYS A 285 -33.96 -33.46 44.78
CA CYS A 285 -35.05 -32.55 45.08
C CYS A 285 -36.40 -33.29 45.13
N ASP A 286 -36.68 -34.14 44.14
CA ASP A 286 -37.90 -34.96 44.13
C ASP A 286 -37.98 -35.92 45.32
N GLN A 287 -36.86 -36.53 45.71
CA GLN A 287 -36.79 -37.39 46.89
C GLN A 287 -36.94 -36.63 48.22
N LEU A 288 -36.59 -35.34 48.23
CA LEU A 288 -36.75 -34.43 49.37
C LEU A 288 -38.11 -33.75 49.41
N SER A 289 -39.01 -34.04 48.47
CA SER A 289 -40.36 -33.49 48.45
C SER A 289 -41.10 -33.75 49.78
N PRO A 290 -41.84 -32.76 50.34
CA PRO A 290 -42.20 -31.48 49.73
C PRO A 290 -41.29 -30.28 50.12
N LEU A 291 -40.01 -30.50 50.46
CA LEU A 291 -39.13 -29.43 50.94
C LEU A 291 -38.95 -28.31 49.87
N ALA A 292 -39.49 -27.12 50.13
CA ALA A 292 -39.55 -26.03 49.15
C ALA A 292 -38.17 -25.44 48.82
N THR A 293 -37.25 -25.42 49.78
CA THR A 293 -35.92 -24.83 49.59
C THR A 293 -35.10 -25.54 48.50
N THR A 294 -35.27 -26.86 48.33
CA THR A 294 -34.54 -27.60 47.30
C THR A 294 -35.07 -27.28 45.91
N TYR A 295 -36.38 -27.10 45.76
CA TYR A 295 -36.99 -26.68 44.49
C TYR A 295 -36.55 -25.27 44.10
N ALA A 296 -36.48 -24.36 45.07
CA ALA A 296 -35.97 -23.02 44.86
C ALA A 296 -34.50 -23.05 44.40
N ASP A 297 -33.62 -23.74 45.13
CA ASP A 297 -32.19 -23.85 44.80
C ASP A 297 -31.98 -24.42 43.40
N VAL A 298 -32.66 -25.52 43.03
CA VAL A 298 -32.55 -26.13 41.70
C VAL A 298 -33.01 -25.17 40.61
N ARG A 299 -34.15 -24.49 40.80
CA ARG A 299 -34.68 -23.55 39.79
C ARG A 299 -33.78 -22.33 39.61
N PHE A 300 -33.27 -21.76 40.70
CA PHE A 300 -32.35 -20.62 40.59
C PHE A 300 -31.05 -21.04 39.92
N PHE A 301 -30.52 -22.20 40.28
CA PHE A 301 -29.31 -22.73 39.67
C PHE A 301 -29.48 -23.05 38.18
N ASP A 302 -30.63 -23.60 37.78
CA ASP A 302 -30.97 -23.88 36.36
C ASP A 302 -30.93 -22.60 35.51
N VAL A 303 -31.62 -21.55 35.96
CA VAL A 303 -31.59 -20.23 35.29
C VAL A 303 -30.16 -19.66 35.23
N ASP A 304 -29.39 -19.86 36.29
CA ASP A 304 -28.04 -19.33 36.41
C ASP A 304 -27.04 -20.04 35.47
N VAL A 305 -27.19 -21.36 35.31
CA VAL A 305 -26.46 -22.15 34.31
C VAL A 305 -26.85 -21.72 32.90
N GLU A 306 -28.14 -21.54 32.61
CA GLU A 306 -28.61 -21.08 31.30
C GLU A 306 -28.04 -19.70 30.94
N GLN A 307 -28.08 -18.74 31.87
CA GLN A 307 -27.51 -17.40 31.67
C GLN A 307 -25.99 -17.45 31.43
N THR A 308 -25.27 -18.20 32.27
CA THR A 308 -23.81 -18.34 32.12
C THR A 308 -23.46 -19.04 30.80
N GLN A 309 -24.28 -20.00 30.34
CA GLN A 309 -24.09 -20.66 29.06
C GLN A 309 -24.34 -19.69 27.88
N GLU A 310 -25.38 -18.86 27.94
CA GLU A 310 -25.64 -17.83 26.93
C GLU A 310 -24.49 -16.81 26.85
N GLU A 311 -23.99 -16.33 28.00
CA GLU A 311 -22.82 -15.44 28.06
C GLU A 311 -21.58 -16.09 27.44
N TYR A 312 -21.33 -17.36 27.76
CA TYR A 312 -20.25 -18.15 27.18
C TYR A 312 -20.38 -18.28 25.65
N GLU A 313 -21.55 -18.65 25.14
CA GLU A 313 -21.79 -18.84 23.71
C GLU A 313 -21.67 -17.52 22.93
N ASN A 314 -22.16 -16.42 23.50
CA ASN A 314 -22.03 -15.09 22.93
C ASN A 314 -20.55 -14.66 22.88
N LEU A 315 -19.82 -14.79 23.98
CA LEU A 315 -18.39 -14.47 24.05
C LEU A 315 -17.58 -15.28 23.03
N MET A 316 -17.80 -16.60 22.98
CA MET A 316 -17.14 -17.48 22.01
C MET A 316 -17.43 -17.08 20.56
N SER A 317 -18.67 -16.68 20.26
CA SER A 317 -19.06 -16.24 18.93
C SER A 317 -18.44 -14.90 18.56
N GLU A 318 -18.42 -13.95 19.49
CA GLU A 318 -17.84 -12.62 19.28
C GLU A 318 -16.31 -12.68 19.11
N MET A 319 -15.60 -13.42 19.97
CA MET A 319 -14.14 -13.60 19.85
C MET A 319 -13.78 -14.29 18.53
N ASN A 320 -14.50 -15.35 18.13
CA ASN A 320 -14.28 -16.00 16.83
C ASN A 320 -14.55 -15.05 15.66
N ARG A 321 -15.62 -14.25 15.73
CA ARG A 321 -15.94 -13.26 14.70
C ARG A 321 -14.82 -12.25 14.57
N GLU A 322 -14.39 -11.63 15.67
CA GLU A 322 -13.33 -10.63 15.66
C GLU A 322 -11.98 -11.18 15.18
N LEU A 323 -11.64 -12.42 15.55
CA LEU A 323 -10.44 -13.10 15.04
C LEU A 323 -10.51 -13.34 13.53
N ASN A 324 -11.67 -13.78 13.02
CA ASN A 324 -11.88 -13.97 11.60
C ASN A 324 -11.85 -12.64 10.84
N ASP A 325 -12.46 -11.59 11.39
CA ASP A 325 -12.43 -10.23 10.84
C ASP A 325 -11.00 -9.70 10.78
N GLU A 326 -10.21 -9.87 11.85
CA GLU A 326 -8.80 -9.46 11.88
C GLU A 326 -7.97 -10.21 10.84
N LYS A 327 -8.16 -11.52 10.73
CA LYS A 327 -7.50 -12.32 9.69
C LYS A 327 -7.87 -11.82 8.29
N ALA A 328 -9.14 -11.57 8.03
CA ALA A 328 -9.61 -11.06 6.75
C ALA A 328 -9.02 -9.66 6.43
N PHE A 329 -8.92 -8.79 7.44
CA PHE A 329 -8.27 -7.50 7.26
C PHE A 329 -6.78 -7.61 6.98
N CYS A 330 -6.04 -8.48 7.68
CA CYS A 330 -4.63 -8.74 7.39
C CYS A 330 -4.45 -9.23 5.94
N GLU A 331 -5.24 -10.22 5.51
CA GLU A 331 -5.19 -10.75 4.14
C GLU A 331 -5.50 -9.66 3.09
N GLN A 332 -6.51 -8.81 3.33
CA GLN A 332 -6.87 -7.73 2.44
C GLN A 332 -5.81 -6.60 2.42
N GLN A 333 -5.18 -6.29 3.55
CA GLN A 333 -4.05 -5.36 3.62
C GLN A 333 -2.86 -5.87 2.80
N GLU A 334 -2.54 -7.16 2.90
CA GLU A 334 -1.48 -7.79 2.12
C GLU A 334 -1.78 -7.71 0.62
N GLN A 335 -3.03 -7.98 0.20
CA GLN A 335 -3.46 -7.87 -1.20
C GLN A 335 -3.33 -6.44 -1.74
N LEU A 336 -3.83 -5.43 -1.00
CA LEU A 336 -3.69 -4.02 -1.40
C LEU A 336 -2.22 -3.60 -1.47
N THR A 337 -1.42 -4.08 -0.51
CA THR A 337 0.02 -3.83 -0.48
C THR A 337 0.75 -4.44 -1.67
N ALA A 338 0.36 -5.66 -2.06
CA ALA A 338 0.88 -6.33 -3.25
C ALA A 338 0.48 -5.60 -4.54
N GLU A 339 -0.77 -5.12 -4.64
CA GLU A 339 -1.22 -4.31 -5.78
C GLU A 339 -0.48 -2.98 -5.89
N PHE A 340 -0.22 -2.29 -4.77
CA PHE A 340 0.66 -1.11 -4.78
C PHE A 340 2.03 -1.45 -5.36
N GLY A 341 2.63 -2.55 -4.89
CA GLY A 341 3.91 -3.03 -5.39
C GLY A 341 3.88 -3.36 -6.88
N ARG A 342 2.84 -4.05 -7.36
CA ARG A 342 2.65 -4.43 -8.77
C ARG A 342 2.59 -3.21 -9.68
N ILE A 343 1.77 -2.21 -9.34
CA ILE A 343 1.69 -0.96 -10.11
C ILE A 343 3.04 -0.26 -10.12
N GLU A 344 3.69 -0.15 -8.95
CA GLU A 344 4.95 0.57 -8.80
C GLU A 344 6.12 -0.10 -9.56
N SER A 345 6.34 -1.41 -9.37
CA SER A 345 7.53 -2.11 -9.87
C SER A 345 7.37 -2.73 -11.26
N GLU A 346 6.14 -3.05 -11.70
CA GLU A 346 5.93 -3.72 -12.98
C GLU A 346 5.38 -2.78 -14.05
N GLN A 347 4.47 -1.87 -13.68
CA GLN A 347 3.76 -1.04 -14.66
C GLN A 347 4.35 0.37 -14.77
N LEU A 348 4.56 1.09 -13.66
CA LEU A 348 5.23 2.40 -13.72
C LEU A 348 6.69 2.26 -14.18
N ALA A 349 7.36 1.16 -13.82
CA ALA A 349 8.73 0.89 -14.26
C ALA A 349 8.89 0.70 -15.77
N SER A 350 7.82 0.38 -16.52
CA SER A 350 7.90 0.22 -17.98
C SER A 350 8.15 1.56 -18.69
N ARG A 351 7.83 2.69 -18.04
CA ARG A 351 7.82 4.04 -18.61
C ARG A 351 7.03 4.13 -19.94
N ASP A 352 6.04 3.27 -20.14
CA ASP A 352 5.11 3.37 -21.27
C ASP A 352 4.02 4.41 -20.96
N LYS A 353 3.98 5.48 -21.76
CA LYS A 353 3.06 6.62 -21.58
C LYS A 353 1.60 6.20 -21.59
N ASP A 354 1.18 5.39 -22.55
CA ASP A 354 -0.23 4.99 -22.70
C ASP A 354 -0.65 4.12 -21.51
N GLN A 355 0.25 3.24 -21.05
CA GLN A 355 0.03 2.41 -19.87
C GLN A 355 -0.08 3.26 -18.59
N ILE A 356 0.77 4.28 -18.42
CA ILE A 356 0.72 5.19 -17.27
C ILE A 356 -0.58 6.01 -17.27
N ILE A 357 -1.00 6.51 -18.43
CA ILE A 357 -2.29 7.21 -18.57
C ILE A 357 -3.46 6.27 -18.19
N GLU A 358 -3.41 5.00 -18.60
CA GLU A 358 -4.42 4.01 -18.23
C GLU A 358 -4.45 3.77 -16.72
N ILE A 359 -3.28 3.67 -16.08
CA ILE A 359 -3.15 3.53 -14.62
C ILE A 359 -3.78 4.72 -13.90
N ILE A 360 -3.42 5.94 -14.30
CA ILE A 360 -3.94 7.18 -13.69
C ILE A 360 -5.45 7.32 -13.91
N SER A 361 -5.93 6.96 -15.09
CA SER A 361 -7.34 7.17 -15.46
C SER A 361 -8.29 6.11 -14.90
N TYR A 362 -7.83 4.88 -14.70
CA TYR A 362 -8.69 3.75 -14.35
C TYR A 362 -8.23 2.96 -13.12
N GLN A 363 -6.96 2.53 -13.08
CA GLN A 363 -6.50 1.63 -12.01
C GLN A 363 -6.36 2.36 -10.67
N LEU A 364 -5.76 3.56 -10.64
CA LEU A 364 -5.61 4.36 -9.42
C LEU A 364 -6.95 4.78 -8.83
N PRO A 365 -7.95 5.29 -9.59
CA PRO A 365 -9.27 5.57 -9.04
C PRO A 365 -9.99 4.33 -8.48
N ALA A 366 -9.86 3.17 -9.15
CA ALA A 366 -10.43 1.92 -8.65
C ALA A 366 -9.75 1.48 -7.34
N LEU A 367 -8.42 1.62 -7.27
CA LEU A 367 -7.65 1.30 -6.07
C LEU A 367 -7.92 2.30 -4.93
N GLU A 368 -8.12 3.59 -5.23
CA GLU A 368 -8.54 4.62 -4.27
C GLU A 368 -9.86 4.25 -3.61
N ALA A 369 -10.83 3.81 -4.41
CA ALA A 369 -12.13 3.36 -3.91
C ALA A 369 -11.99 2.12 -3.02
N ALA A 370 -11.16 1.14 -3.42
CA ALA A 370 -10.89 -0.06 -2.62
C ALA A 370 -10.21 0.28 -1.28
N VAL A 371 -9.19 1.15 -1.29
CA VAL A 371 -8.49 1.61 -0.08
C VAL A 371 -9.43 2.39 0.83
N LYS A 372 -10.26 3.29 0.30
CA LYS A 372 -11.24 4.05 1.10
C LYS A 372 -12.27 3.12 1.74
N GLN A 373 -12.82 2.18 0.99
CA GLN A 373 -13.78 1.22 1.50
C GLN A 373 -13.16 0.38 2.63
N PHE A 374 -11.98 -0.19 2.37
CA PHE A 374 -11.26 -0.98 3.36
C PHE A 374 -10.93 -0.20 4.64
N CYS A 375 -10.44 1.04 4.52
CA CYS A 375 -10.18 1.89 5.68
C CYS A 375 -11.45 2.18 6.49
N ASN A 376 -12.58 2.43 5.81
CA ASN A 376 -13.87 2.63 6.48
C ASN A 376 -14.33 1.36 7.22
N ASP A 377 -14.13 0.18 6.62
CA ASP A 377 -14.50 -1.10 7.21
C ASP A 377 -13.67 -1.39 8.48
N ILE A 378 -12.36 -1.11 8.47
CA ILE A 378 -11.49 -1.18 9.65
C ILE A 378 -11.94 -0.19 10.73
N GLU A 379 -12.16 1.08 10.37
CA GLU A 379 -12.57 2.13 11.31
C GLU A 379 -13.94 1.83 11.94
N ASN A 380 -14.86 1.23 11.18
CA ASN A 380 -16.15 0.77 11.69
C ASN A 380 -15.98 -0.41 12.64
N SER A 381 -15.18 -1.42 12.26
CA SER A 381 -14.88 -2.58 13.10
C SER A 381 -14.21 -2.17 14.41
N ALA A 382 -13.27 -1.22 14.37
CA ALA A 382 -12.57 -0.70 15.55
C ALA A 382 -13.50 -0.05 16.59
N ARG A 383 -14.68 0.46 16.18
CA ARG A 383 -15.68 1.02 17.11
C ARG A 383 -16.52 -0.02 17.83
N THR A 384 -16.59 -1.23 17.28
CA THR A 384 -17.44 -2.32 17.78
C THR A 384 -16.63 -3.47 18.38
N ARG A 385 -15.31 -3.49 18.18
CA ARG A 385 -14.41 -4.52 18.71
C ARG A 385 -14.22 -4.38 20.21
N ASN A 386 -14.27 -5.52 20.90
CA ASN A 386 -14.10 -5.59 22.34
C ASN A 386 -12.91 -6.47 22.75
N TYR A 387 -12.46 -7.39 21.89
CA TYR A 387 -11.53 -8.46 22.27
C TYR A 387 -10.22 -8.46 21.46
N VAL A 388 -10.29 -8.28 20.14
CA VAL A 388 -9.10 -8.35 19.26
C VAL A 388 -8.62 -6.96 18.85
N GLU A 389 -7.41 -6.61 19.28
CA GLU A 389 -6.71 -5.41 18.81
C GLU A 389 -6.31 -5.57 17.34
N SER A 390 -6.59 -4.54 16.53
CA SER A 390 -6.23 -4.57 15.11
C SER A 390 -4.78 -4.17 14.90
N VAL A 391 -4.05 -4.97 14.13
CA VAL A 391 -2.68 -4.64 13.69
C VAL A 391 -2.71 -3.76 12.44
N VAL A 392 -3.81 -3.81 11.69
CA VAL A 392 -3.97 -3.08 10.42
C VAL A 392 -4.13 -1.59 10.70
N THR A 393 -3.28 -0.76 10.09
CA THR A 393 -3.30 0.70 10.27
C THR A 393 -3.82 1.40 9.01
N PRO A 394 -5.05 1.98 9.03
CA PRO A 394 -5.64 2.64 7.87
C PRO A 394 -4.80 3.82 7.33
N SER A 395 -4.17 4.59 8.22
CA SER A 395 -3.36 5.75 7.81
C SER A 395 -2.16 5.35 6.95
N ALA A 396 -1.51 4.23 7.25
CA ALA A 396 -0.36 3.75 6.48
C ALA A 396 -0.74 3.40 5.03
N LEU A 397 -1.91 2.76 4.84
CA LEU A 397 -2.44 2.43 3.51
C LEU A 397 -2.83 3.68 2.72
N ARG A 398 -3.51 4.65 3.36
CA ARG A 398 -3.86 5.94 2.73
C ARG A 398 -2.60 6.68 2.26
N SER A 399 -1.58 6.79 3.12
CA SER A 399 -0.32 7.44 2.76
C SER A 399 0.38 6.75 1.60
N ARG A 400 0.43 5.41 1.60
CA ARG A 400 1.07 4.64 0.53
C ARG A 400 0.36 4.77 -0.82
N PHE A 401 -0.97 4.86 -0.81
CA PHE A 401 -1.73 5.14 -2.02
C PHE A 401 -1.43 6.54 -2.59
N GLU A 402 -1.39 7.58 -1.73
CA GLU A 402 -1.06 8.94 -2.18
C GLU A 402 0.37 9.05 -2.73
N GLU A 403 1.33 8.34 -2.12
CA GLU A 403 2.70 8.24 -2.65
C GLU A 403 2.74 7.60 -4.04
N LEU A 404 1.98 6.51 -4.26
CA LEU A 404 1.89 5.85 -5.55
C LEU A 404 1.27 6.75 -6.62
N LYS A 405 0.17 7.42 -6.27
CA LYS A 405 -0.52 8.37 -7.15
C LYS A 405 0.42 9.50 -7.57
N LYS A 406 1.09 10.11 -6.58
CA LYS A 406 2.07 11.18 -6.83
C LYS A 406 3.20 10.70 -7.76
N LYS A 407 3.74 9.50 -7.53
CA LYS A 407 4.78 8.91 -8.40
C LYS A 407 4.29 8.71 -9.84
N ALA A 408 3.06 8.24 -10.04
CA ALA A 408 2.50 8.07 -11.38
C ALA A 408 2.34 9.42 -12.10
N ASP A 409 1.80 10.43 -11.41
CA ASP A 409 1.64 11.79 -11.96
C ASP A 409 3.00 12.43 -12.30
N GLU A 410 4.00 12.30 -11.41
CA GLU A 410 5.37 12.79 -11.64
C GLU A 410 6.03 12.09 -12.84
N LEU A 411 5.86 10.77 -12.97
CA LEU A 411 6.44 10.01 -14.08
C LEU A 411 5.81 10.36 -15.43
N LEU A 412 4.49 10.59 -15.49
CA LEU A 412 3.84 11.05 -16.71
C LEU A 412 4.38 12.41 -17.14
N LEU A 413 4.53 13.33 -16.19
CA LEU A 413 5.11 14.65 -16.44
C LEU A 413 6.56 14.55 -16.95
N GLU A 414 7.37 13.67 -16.36
CA GLU A 414 8.74 13.42 -16.83
C GLU A 414 8.77 12.90 -18.27
N ILE A 415 7.92 11.92 -18.61
CA ILE A 415 7.84 11.36 -19.97
C ILE A 415 7.38 12.43 -20.97
N GLU A 416 6.37 13.23 -20.63
CA GLU A 416 5.91 14.32 -21.49
C GLU A 416 7.03 15.36 -21.73
N GLN A 417 7.80 15.70 -20.69
CA GLN A 417 8.96 16.59 -20.82
C GLN A 417 10.08 15.97 -21.67
N GLU A 418 10.37 14.68 -21.53
CA GLU A 418 11.35 13.94 -22.34
C GLU A 418 10.93 13.87 -23.82
N GLU A 419 9.65 13.65 -24.11
CA GLU A 419 9.09 13.69 -25.47
C GLU A 419 9.18 15.09 -26.09
N GLU A 420 8.82 16.13 -25.33
CA GLU A 420 8.97 17.52 -25.78
C GLU A 420 10.43 17.88 -26.08
N LEU A 421 11.36 17.52 -25.18
CA LEU A 421 12.80 17.73 -25.37
C LEU A 421 13.31 17.00 -26.62
N SER A 422 12.88 15.76 -26.83
CA SER A 422 13.24 14.98 -28.02
C SER A 422 12.70 15.64 -29.30
N ARG A 423 11.45 16.14 -29.27
CA ARG A 423 10.84 16.85 -30.40
C ARG A 423 11.55 18.17 -30.72
N VAL A 424 11.98 18.91 -29.70
CA VAL A 424 12.83 20.10 -29.87
C VAL A 424 14.17 19.73 -30.50
N ALA A 425 14.83 18.67 -30.04
CA ALA A 425 16.10 18.20 -30.60
C ALA A 425 15.96 17.77 -32.08
N GLU A 426 14.90 17.04 -32.44
CA GLU A 426 14.61 16.68 -33.84
C GLU A 426 14.39 17.90 -34.73
N LEU A 427 13.67 18.92 -34.23
CA LEU A 427 13.45 20.17 -34.96
C LEU A 427 14.74 20.96 -35.12
N GLN A 428 15.60 20.95 -34.10
CA GLN A 428 16.93 21.57 -34.17
C GLN A 428 17.80 20.90 -35.23
N GLU A 429 17.83 19.57 -35.29
CA GLU A 429 18.56 18.84 -36.33
C GLU A 429 18.02 19.15 -37.74
N LYS A 430 16.69 19.19 -37.92
CA LYS A 430 16.07 19.56 -39.21
C LYS A 430 16.41 20.99 -39.63
N LEU A 431 16.45 21.94 -38.68
CA LEU A 431 16.86 23.33 -38.92
C LEU A 431 18.32 23.42 -39.35
N GLU A 432 19.21 22.68 -38.68
CA GLU A 432 20.64 22.64 -39.03
C GLU A 432 20.87 22.04 -40.43
N GLN A 433 20.15 20.97 -40.78
CA GLN A 433 20.18 20.38 -42.13
C GLN A 433 19.72 21.36 -43.22
N ILE A 434 18.69 22.19 -42.96
CA ILE A 434 18.20 23.18 -43.92
C ILE A 434 19.14 24.39 -44.02
N SER A 435 19.76 24.81 -42.92
CA SER A 435 20.75 25.90 -42.93
C SER A 435 21.99 25.58 -43.78
N LEU A 436 22.28 24.30 -44.03
CA LEU A 436 23.39 23.85 -44.88
C LEU A 436 23.04 23.82 -46.37
N LYS A 437 21.77 23.96 -46.76
CA LYS A 437 21.35 24.01 -48.17
C LYS A 437 21.60 25.41 -48.76
N SER A 438 22.15 25.47 -49.97
CA SER A 438 22.44 26.74 -50.69
C SER A 438 21.20 27.49 -51.18
N ALA A 439 20.04 26.83 -51.23
CA ALA A 439 18.74 27.41 -51.57
C ALA A 439 17.62 26.65 -50.82
N PRO A 440 17.22 27.10 -49.62
CA PRO A 440 16.19 26.42 -48.84
C PRO A 440 14.78 26.64 -49.42
N ASN A 441 14.03 25.54 -49.54
CA ASN A 441 12.66 25.54 -50.10
C ASN A 441 11.67 26.22 -49.13
N GLU A 442 10.82 27.12 -49.64
CA GLU A 442 9.84 27.85 -48.83
C GLU A 442 8.80 26.92 -48.19
N GLU A 443 8.43 25.84 -48.88
CA GLU A 443 7.47 24.86 -48.36
C GLU A 443 8.05 24.05 -47.18
N GLU A 444 9.36 23.81 -47.16
CA GLU A 444 10.05 23.14 -46.04
C GLU A 444 10.15 24.07 -44.83
N LEU A 445 10.41 25.37 -45.06
CA LEU A 445 10.46 26.38 -44.01
C LEU A 445 9.08 26.62 -43.36
N LEU A 446 8.01 26.65 -44.15
CA LEU A 446 6.62 26.76 -43.65
C LEU A 446 6.21 25.55 -42.80
N LYS A 447 6.54 24.33 -43.23
CA LYS A 447 6.23 23.12 -42.46
C LYS A 447 6.97 23.07 -41.13
N LEU A 448 8.21 23.57 -41.07
CA LEU A 448 8.95 23.67 -39.82
C LEU A 448 8.38 24.74 -38.89
N GLU A 449 7.94 25.88 -39.44
CA GLU A 449 7.28 26.93 -38.66
C GLU A 449 5.98 26.42 -38.02
N GLU A 450 5.15 25.69 -38.76
CA GLU A 450 3.95 25.04 -38.22
C GLU A 450 4.29 24.02 -37.13
N GLN A 451 5.37 23.26 -37.27
CA GLN A 451 5.80 22.29 -36.26
C GLN A 451 6.38 22.96 -35.00
N ILE A 452 7.09 24.08 -35.13
CA ILE A 452 7.62 24.87 -34.01
C ILE A 452 6.48 25.56 -33.24
N GLN A 453 5.46 26.07 -33.94
CA GLN A 453 4.29 26.71 -33.31
C GLN A 453 3.40 25.74 -32.52
N GLN A 454 3.50 24.42 -32.76
CA GLN A 454 2.79 23.40 -31.98
C GLN A 454 3.43 23.13 -30.61
N ILE A 455 4.64 23.61 -30.35
CA ILE A 455 5.33 23.49 -29.05
C ILE A 455 5.10 24.77 -28.24
N PRO A 456 4.90 24.70 -26.91
CA PRO A 456 4.69 25.89 -26.08
C PRO A 456 5.78 26.96 -26.28
N VAL A 457 5.35 28.19 -26.59
CA VAL A 457 6.23 29.31 -26.98
C VAL A 457 6.95 29.93 -25.78
N GLU A 458 6.58 29.60 -24.55
CA GLU A 458 7.25 30.12 -23.35
C GLU A 458 8.70 29.63 -23.21
N ARG A 459 9.01 28.47 -23.80
CA ARG A 459 10.31 27.78 -23.76
C ARG A 459 11.40 28.54 -24.54
N GLU A 460 12.55 28.76 -23.92
CA GLU A 460 13.64 29.58 -24.46
C GLU A 460 14.36 28.92 -25.64
N ASP A 461 14.42 27.59 -25.64
CA ASP A 461 14.87 26.74 -26.75
C ASP A 461 13.95 26.85 -27.98
N VAL A 462 12.62 26.92 -27.79
CA VAL A 462 11.65 27.12 -28.89
C VAL A 462 11.78 28.51 -29.51
N LYS A 463 12.03 29.55 -28.69
CA LYS A 463 12.35 30.90 -29.19
C LYS A 463 13.64 30.89 -30.00
N LEU A 464 14.66 30.18 -29.54
CA LEU A 464 15.93 30.07 -30.24
C LEU A 464 15.78 29.36 -31.60
N LEU A 465 14.94 28.32 -31.69
CA LEU A 465 14.58 27.68 -32.97
C LEU A 465 13.82 28.64 -33.90
N ALA A 466 12.89 29.42 -33.38
CA ALA A 466 12.14 30.42 -34.15
C ALA A 466 13.07 31.52 -34.69
N ASP A 467 13.97 32.03 -33.86
CA ASP A 467 14.98 33.02 -34.24
C ASP A 467 15.95 32.47 -35.30
N GLN A 468 16.39 31.21 -35.16
CA GLN A 468 17.21 30.54 -36.16
C GLN A 468 16.47 30.39 -37.50
N LEU A 469 15.20 29.97 -37.50
CA LEU A 469 14.38 29.90 -38.71
C LEU A 469 14.24 31.27 -39.38
N GLN A 470 14.05 32.34 -38.59
CA GLN A 470 13.96 33.70 -39.09
C GLN A 470 15.29 34.19 -39.68
N SER A 471 16.43 33.81 -39.09
CA SER A 471 17.76 34.12 -39.63
C SER A 471 18.03 33.41 -40.98
N ILE A 472 17.54 32.18 -41.15
CA ILE A 472 17.63 31.44 -42.42
C ILE A 472 16.79 32.13 -43.50
N ARG A 473 15.57 32.58 -43.17
CA ARG A 473 14.71 33.36 -44.09
C ARG A 473 15.35 34.69 -44.50
N ALA A 474 15.95 35.41 -43.56
CA ALA A 474 16.63 36.68 -43.85
C ALA A 474 17.79 36.48 -44.83
N ARG A 475 18.61 35.44 -44.63
CA ARG A 475 19.73 35.11 -45.53
C ARG A 475 19.23 34.71 -46.93
N LYS A 476 18.13 33.96 -47.04
CA LYS A 476 17.53 33.61 -48.34
C LYS A 476 17.06 34.86 -49.11
N GLN A 477 16.38 35.80 -48.44
CA GLN A 477 15.90 37.03 -49.08
C GLN A 477 17.06 37.92 -49.57
N GLU A 478 18.15 37.99 -48.80
CA GLU A 478 19.37 38.71 -49.19
C GLU A 478 20.01 38.10 -50.46
N GLN A 479 20.09 36.77 -50.53
CA GLN A 479 20.61 36.05 -51.70
C GLN A 479 19.75 36.26 -52.96
N GLU A 480 18.41 36.18 -52.85
CA GLU A 480 17.49 36.42 -53.97
C GLU A 480 17.52 37.87 -54.48
N ALA A 481 17.72 38.85 -53.58
CA ALA A 481 17.81 40.26 -53.97
C ALA A 481 19.11 40.55 -54.77
N VAL A 482 20.24 40.01 -54.31
CA VAL A 482 21.55 40.17 -54.97
C VAL A 482 21.60 39.47 -56.33
N GLU A 483 21.02 38.27 -56.46
CA GLU A 483 20.94 37.55 -57.75
C GLU A 483 20.13 38.34 -58.79
N LYS A 484 19.04 38.98 -58.36
CA LYS A 484 18.18 39.77 -59.25
C LYS A 484 18.88 41.04 -59.77
N GLU A 485 19.58 41.76 -58.89
CA GLU A 485 20.33 42.98 -59.26
C GLU A 485 21.39 42.69 -60.33
N MET A 486 22.19 41.63 -60.17
CA MET A 486 23.25 41.30 -61.13
C MET A 486 22.73 40.68 -62.43
N SER A 487 21.58 39.98 -62.41
CA SER A 487 20.92 39.54 -63.64
C SER A 487 20.42 40.71 -64.50
N GLU A 488 19.92 41.79 -63.88
CA GLU A 488 19.49 42.99 -64.59
C GLU A 488 20.66 43.74 -65.24
N GLU A 489 21.82 43.85 -64.57
CA GLU A 489 23.03 44.45 -65.15
C GLU A 489 23.60 43.64 -66.32
N LEU A 490 23.56 42.30 -66.25
CA LEU A 490 24.05 41.43 -67.32
C LEU A 490 23.20 41.54 -68.60
N ASN A 491 21.88 41.60 -68.47
CA ASN A 491 20.98 41.78 -69.61
C ASN A 491 21.26 43.07 -70.39
N GLN A 492 21.68 44.14 -69.70
CA GLN A 492 22.07 45.39 -70.34
C GLN A 492 23.35 45.28 -71.17
N VAL A 493 24.32 44.46 -70.72
CA VAL A 493 25.56 44.18 -71.48
C VAL A 493 25.28 43.38 -72.76
N THR A 494 24.38 42.41 -72.70
CA THR A 494 23.94 41.62 -73.88
C THR A 494 23.27 42.50 -74.95
N GLU A 495 22.45 43.48 -74.54
CA GLU A 495 21.79 44.42 -75.46
C GLU A 495 22.82 45.34 -76.16
N ASP A 496 23.81 45.86 -75.40
CA ASP A 496 24.89 46.71 -75.91
C ASP A 496 25.76 45.96 -76.95
N MET A 497 26.05 44.67 -76.72
CA MET A 497 26.80 43.81 -77.66
C MET A 497 26.12 43.62 -79.01
N LYS A 498 24.81 43.39 -78.99
CA LYS A 498 24.01 43.19 -80.20
C LYS A 498 24.00 44.43 -81.10
N ASN A 499 24.01 45.62 -80.51
CA ASN A 499 24.11 46.87 -81.24
C ASN A 499 25.49 47.05 -81.90
N ILE A 500 26.58 46.69 -81.21
CA ILE A 500 27.93 46.76 -81.78
C ILE A 500 28.09 45.78 -82.96
N GLU A 501 27.58 44.56 -82.85
CA GLU A 501 27.65 43.56 -83.93
C GLU A 501 26.94 44.03 -85.21
N GLN A 502 25.78 44.65 -85.06
CA GLN A 502 25.02 45.22 -86.19
C GLN A 502 25.78 46.37 -86.85
N ASN A 503 26.38 47.27 -86.06
CA ASN A 503 27.17 48.38 -86.58
C ASN A 503 28.45 47.91 -87.29
N LEU A 504 29.14 46.89 -86.76
CA LEU A 504 30.32 46.31 -87.39
C LEU A 504 30.00 45.66 -88.74
N THR A 505 28.90 44.92 -88.80
CA THR A 505 28.44 44.23 -90.02
C THR A 505 28.05 45.23 -91.11
N ALA A 506 27.45 46.37 -90.73
CA ALA A 506 27.07 47.45 -91.64
C ALA A 506 28.27 48.14 -92.30
N ILE A 507 29.40 48.25 -91.60
CA ILE A 507 30.65 48.83 -92.14
C ILE A 507 31.36 47.84 -93.07
N LEU A 508 31.45 46.56 -92.66
CA LEU A 508 32.15 45.53 -93.43
C LEU A 508 31.48 45.19 -94.77
N SER A 509 30.21 45.55 -94.95
CA SER A 509 29.41 45.25 -96.16
C SER A 509 29.46 46.34 -97.24
N ARG A 510 30.25 47.41 -97.07
CA ARG A 510 30.36 48.53 -98.02
C ARG A 510 31.34 48.21 -99.17
N GLU A 511 30.94 48.45 -100.42
CA GLU A 511 31.76 48.20 -101.62
C GLU A 511 32.93 49.19 -101.82
N ARG A 512 32.90 50.35 -101.15
CA ARG A 512 33.99 51.34 -101.15
C ARG A 512 34.28 51.80 -99.73
N PHE A 513 35.57 51.81 -99.36
CA PHE A 513 36.06 52.39 -98.11
C PHE A 513 36.39 53.86 -98.32
N GLU A 514 35.68 54.73 -97.63
CA GLU A 514 35.91 56.17 -97.58
C GLU A 514 36.60 56.55 -96.25
N ASP A 515 37.19 57.75 -96.20
CA ASP A 515 37.88 58.29 -95.02
C ASP A 515 36.94 58.45 -93.79
N GLY A 516 35.62 58.45 -94.03
CA GLY A 516 34.58 58.38 -92.99
C GLY A 516 34.47 57.01 -92.30
N ASP A 517 34.77 55.91 -93.01
CA ASP A 517 34.67 54.54 -92.49
C ASP A 517 35.78 54.23 -91.47
N LEU A 518 36.97 54.83 -91.64
CA LEU A 518 38.08 54.76 -90.68
C LEU A 518 37.73 55.42 -89.34
N LYS A 519 36.97 56.52 -89.37
CA LYS A 519 36.48 57.19 -88.15
C LYS A 519 35.35 56.41 -87.47
N GLU A 520 34.49 55.74 -88.22
CA GLU A 520 33.44 54.87 -87.67
C GLU A 520 34.04 53.60 -87.03
N LEU A 521 35.04 52.97 -87.65
CA LEU A 521 35.78 51.84 -87.07
C LEU A 521 36.56 52.23 -85.80
N ALA A 522 37.16 53.41 -85.77
CA ALA A 522 37.85 53.92 -84.58
C ALA A 522 36.89 54.15 -83.40
N LYS A 523 35.66 54.63 -83.66
CA LYS A 523 34.63 54.80 -82.62
C LYS A 523 34.12 53.47 -82.08
N LEU A 524 33.85 52.49 -82.96
CA LEU A 524 33.44 51.15 -82.55
C LEU A 524 34.53 50.46 -81.72
N LYS A 525 35.81 50.69 -82.06
CA LYS A 525 36.92 50.20 -81.25
C LYS A 525 36.90 50.78 -79.84
N ASP A 526 36.73 52.09 -79.69
CA ASP A 526 36.63 52.74 -78.37
C ASP A 526 35.42 52.26 -77.56
N GLU A 527 34.29 52.00 -78.21
CA GLU A 527 33.05 51.55 -77.55
C GLU A 527 33.15 50.09 -77.05
N VAL A 528 33.88 49.23 -77.77
CA VAL A 528 34.20 47.86 -77.36
C VAL A 528 35.25 47.84 -76.24
N GLU A 529 36.33 48.61 -76.37
CA GLU A 529 37.46 48.60 -75.43
C GLU A 529 37.19 49.32 -74.11
N ASN A 530 36.50 50.47 -74.15
CA ASN A 530 36.39 51.34 -72.98
C ASN A 530 35.03 51.28 -72.26
N ASN A 531 33.98 50.74 -72.90
CA ASN A 531 32.63 50.65 -72.32
C ASN A 531 32.19 49.21 -72.03
N LEU A 532 32.13 48.33 -73.03
CA LEU A 532 31.65 46.96 -72.83
C LEU A 532 32.60 46.14 -71.94
N LEU A 533 33.90 46.16 -72.22
CA LEU A 533 34.87 45.38 -71.45
C LEU A 533 34.89 45.77 -69.96
N LYS A 534 34.83 47.08 -69.67
CA LYS A 534 34.75 47.57 -68.28
C LYS A 534 33.47 47.15 -67.57
N LYS A 535 32.31 47.24 -68.21
CA LYS A 535 31.04 46.81 -67.60
C LYS A 535 31.05 45.31 -67.32
N THR A 536 31.57 44.49 -68.23
CA THR A 536 31.70 43.03 -68.04
C THR A 536 32.66 42.71 -66.88
N ASP A 537 33.79 43.42 -66.77
CA ASP A 537 34.75 43.25 -65.67
C ASP A 537 34.20 43.75 -64.31
N GLU A 538 33.42 44.83 -64.30
CA GLU A 538 32.75 45.34 -63.08
C GLU A 538 31.71 44.36 -62.54
N ILE A 539 30.91 43.73 -63.40
CA ILE A 539 29.95 42.68 -63.00
C ILE A 539 30.69 41.46 -62.43
N ALA A 540 31.79 41.04 -63.07
CA ALA A 540 32.63 39.94 -62.57
C ALA A 540 33.25 40.26 -61.20
N SER A 541 33.70 41.50 -60.98
CA SER A 541 34.24 41.94 -59.68
C SER A 541 33.16 42.00 -58.59
N LYS A 542 31.94 42.47 -58.91
CA LYS A 542 30.82 42.47 -57.96
C LYS A 542 30.41 41.06 -57.51
N ILE A 543 30.46 40.08 -58.40
CA ILE A 543 30.22 38.66 -58.03
C ILE A 543 31.32 38.13 -57.12
N ALA A 544 32.59 38.51 -57.36
CA ALA A 544 33.70 38.10 -56.52
C ALA A 544 33.71 38.80 -55.13
N GLU A 545 33.18 40.02 -55.04
CA GLU A 545 33.02 40.78 -53.78
C GLU A 545 31.75 40.43 -53.00
N SER A 546 30.73 39.90 -53.70
CA SER A 546 29.52 39.36 -53.10
C SER A 546 29.86 38.12 -52.25
N ASN A 547 29.55 38.17 -50.95
CA ASN A 547 29.64 37.00 -50.05
C ASN A 547 28.55 35.92 -50.33
N VAL A 548 27.86 36.02 -51.48
CA VAL A 548 26.76 35.16 -51.89
C VAL A 548 27.19 34.29 -53.07
N VAL A 549 26.90 33.00 -53.01
CA VAL A 549 27.22 32.02 -54.07
C VAL A 549 26.16 32.09 -55.17
N LEU A 550 26.55 32.49 -56.38
CA LEU A 550 25.65 32.78 -57.51
C LEU A 550 25.97 31.92 -58.74
N ASN A 551 25.84 30.61 -58.55
CA ASN A 551 26.22 29.57 -59.52
C ASN A 551 25.58 29.70 -60.92
N ASN A 552 24.47 30.44 -61.05
CA ASN A 552 23.74 30.57 -62.31
C ASN A 552 24.29 31.67 -63.24
N LEU A 553 24.97 32.69 -62.69
CA LEU A 553 25.38 33.90 -63.42
C LEU A 553 26.81 33.81 -64.00
N GLU A 554 27.65 32.98 -63.40
CA GLU A 554 29.05 32.76 -63.77
C GLU A 554 29.31 32.25 -65.21
N PRO A 555 28.56 31.25 -65.73
CA PRO A 555 28.74 30.80 -67.11
C PRO A 555 28.25 31.81 -68.16
N GLU A 556 27.39 32.74 -67.77
CA GLU A 556 26.76 33.72 -68.66
C GLU A 556 27.73 34.90 -68.93
N ILE A 557 28.47 35.36 -67.91
CA ILE A 557 29.51 36.41 -68.04
C ILE A 557 30.68 35.96 -68.95
N GLN A 558 31.09 34.69 -68.85
CA GLN A 558 32.18 34.17 -69.67
C GLN A 558 31.84 34.21 -71.17
N ARG A 559 30.58 33.94 -71.54
CA ARG A 559 30.14 34.02 -72.93
C ARG A 559 30.26 35.43 -73.50
N GLU A 560 29.87 36.43 -72.72
CA GLU A 560 29.92 37.82 -73.16
C GLU A 560 31.38 38.29 -73.28
N HIS A 561 32.25 37.94 -72.33
CA HIS A 561 33.68 38.25 -72.43
C HIS A 561 34.33 37.69 -73.72
N ASP A 562 34.02 36.45 -74.10
CA ASP A 562 34.56 35.83 -75.33
C ASP A 562 34.09 36.54 -76.62
N PHE A 563 32.91 37.16 -76.61
CA PHE A 563 32.36 37.91 -77.74
C PHE A 563 33.11 39.24 -77.97
N VAL A 564 33.44 39.98 -76.90
CA VAL A 564 34.20 41.26 -76.98
C VAL A 564 35.53 41.07 -77.69
N GLU A 565 36.29 40.03 -77.33
CA GLU A 565 37.62 39.77 -77.88
C GLU A 565 37.59 39.40 -79.36
N LYS A 566 36.53 38.72 -79.82
CA LYS A 566 36.37 38.36 -81.23
C LYS A 566 36.14 39.58 -82.13
N VAL A 567 35.38 40.57 -81.66
CA VAL A 567 35.09 41.82 -82.41
C VAL A 567 36.34 42.70 -82.54
N LYS A 568 37.19 42.78 -81.52
CA LYS A 568 38.48 43.51 -81.58
C LYS A 568 39.39 43.03 -82.72
N ALA A 569 39.52 41.72 -82.92
CA ALA A 569 40.43 41.16 -83.92
C ALA A 569 40.03 41.54 -85.36
N LEU A 570 38.73 41.63 -85.64
CA LEU A 570 38.20 41.97 -86.96
C LEU A 570 38.44 43.43 -87.36
N ILE A 571 38.44 44.36 -86.40
CA ILE A 571 38.69 45.78 -86.66
C ILE A 571 40.15 46.04 -87.08
N ALA A 572 41.10 45.25 -86.57
CA ALA A 572 42.54 45.44 -86.83
C ALA A 572 42.95 45.13 -88.28
N ASP A 573 42.48 44.01 -88.85
CA ASP A 573 42.85 43.52 -90.20
C ASP A 573 42.45 44.50 -91.32
N LYS A 574 41.32 45.20 -91.16
CA LYS A 574 40.80 46.07 -92.22
C LYS A 574 41.52 47.42 -92.33
N THR A 575 42.19 47.86 -91.27
CA THR A 575 42.89 49.15 -91.22
C THR A 575 44.16 49.14 -92.09
N GLU A 576 44.84 48.00 -92.21
CA GLU A 576 46.13 47.86 -92.92
C GLU A 576 45.98 47.89 -94.45
N GLN A 577 44.82 47.48 -95.00
CA GLN A 577 44.55 47.50 -96.45
C GLN A 577 44.41 48.91 -97.05
N VAL A 578 44.01 49.91 -96.25
CA VAL A 578 43.68 51.25 -96.76
C VAL A 578 44.94 52.09 -97.01
N GLU A 579 45.98 51.94 -96.19
CA GLU A 579 47.21 52.75 -96.26
C GLU A 579 48.04 52.49 -97.53
N TYR A 580 48.00 51.28 -98.10
CA TYR A 580 48.75 50.92 -99.31
C TYR A 580 48.26 51.65 -100.58
N LYS A 581 46.95 51.91 -100.71
CA LYS A 581 46.37 52.56 -101.91
C LYS A 581 46.71 54.05 -102.02
N GLU A 582 46.99 54.71 -100.90
CA GLU A 582 47.24 56.15 -100.86
C GLU A 582 48.66 56.52 -101.36
N GLY A 583 49.64 55.62 -101.19
CA GLY A 583 51.01 55.83 -101.67
C GLY A 583 51.16 55.91 -103.20
N VAL A 584 50.35 55.16 -103.95
CA VAL A 584 50.42 55.12 -105.42
C VAL A 584 49.83 56.39 -106.05
N ARG A 585 48.75 56.94 -105.49
CA ARG A 585 48.12 58.18 -106.00
C ARG A 585 49.05 59.40 -105.91
N LYS A 586 49.96 59.42 -104.93
CA LYS A 586 50.92 60.51 -104.76
C LYS A 586 51.99 60.55 -105.86
N ALA A 587 52.51 59.39 -106.27
CA ALA A 587 53.53 59.29 -107.32
C ALA A 587 53.03 59.74 -108.71
N LEU A 588 51.74 59.53 -108.99
CA LEU A 588 51.10 59.97 -110.24
C LEU A 588 51.05 61.50 -110.40
N LYS A 589 50.76 62.20 -109.31
CA LYS A 589 50.63 63.66 -109.28
C LYS A 589 51.98 64.36 -109.48
N GLU A 590 53.08 63.71 -109.07
CA GLU A 590 54.43 64.23 -109.24
C GLU A 590 54.92 64.09 -110.70
N LEU A 591 54.59 62.98 -111.38
CA LEU A 591 54.88 62.78 -112.80
C LEU A 591 54.19 63.82 -113.70
N GLU A 592 52.93 64.16 -113.41
CA GLU A 592 52.18 65.18 -114.16
C GLU A 592 52.85 66.56 -114.13
N ASN A 593 53.47 66.93 -113.01
CA ASN A 593 54.15 68.22 -112.90
C ASN A 593 55.44 68.27 -113.74
N GLU A 594 56.20 67.18 -113.80
CA GLU A 594 57.43 67.13 -114.62
C GLU A 594 57.15 67.11 -116.12
N LEU A 595 56.05 66.47 -116.53
CA LEU A 595 55.57 66.53 -117.91
C LEU A 595 55.28 67.97 -118.37
N VAL A 596 54.66 68.78 -117.50
CA VAL A 596 54.39 70.21 -117.78
C VAL A 596 55.69 71.02 -117.87
N GLU A 597 56.68 70.73 -117.03
CA GLU A 597 57.98 71.40 -117.07
C GLU A 597 58.78 71.04 -118.34
N SER A 598 58.59 69.81 -118.82
CA SER A 598 59.17 69.28 -120.06
C SER A 598 58.74 70.03 -121.31
N ASP A 599 57.44 70.30 -121.45
CA ASP A 599 56.88 71.04 -122.58
C ASP A 599 57.40 72.49 -122.63
N ASN A 600 57.54 73.14 -121.47
CA ASN A 600 58.08 74.50 -121.36
C ASN A 600 59.55 74.58 -121.80
N LEU A 601 60.36 73.58 -121.44
CA LEU A 601 61.77 73.49 -121.81
C LEU A 601 61.93 73.23 -123.32
N SER A 602 61.09 72.37 -123.90
CA SER A 602 61.08 72.07 -125.34
C SER A 602 60.76 73.31 -126.19
N ALA A 603 59.76 74.11 -125.79
CA ALA A 603 59.43 75.38 -126.44
C ALA A 603 60.57 76.42 -126.36
N THR A 604 61.25 76.47 -125.22
CA THR A 604 62.40 77.39 -125.01
C THR A 604 63.59 76.98 -125.88
N ALA A 605 63.84 75.68 -125.98
CA ALA A 605 64.92 75.11 -126.77
C ALA A 605 64.73 75.31 -128.28
N GLN A 606 63.50 75.21 -128.80
CA GLN A 606 63.22 75.52 -130.22
C GLN A 606 63.51 76.98 -130.58
N ASN A 607 63.22 77.93 -129.69
CA ASN A 607 63.45 79.36 -129.93
C ASN A 607 64.94 79.73 -129.92
N ILE A 608 65.74 79.07 -129.09
CA ILE A 608 67.17 79.36 -128.95
C ILE A 608 68.01 78.51 -129.90
N ARG A 609 67.42 77.50 -130.55
CA ARG A 609 68.08 76.57 -131.46
C ARG A 609 69.06 77.29 -132.37
N LEU A 610 68.63 78.27 -133.18
CA LEU A 610 69.49 79.00 -134.14
C LEU A 610 70.40 80.11 -133.56
N SER A 611 70.54 80.20 -132.23
CA SER A 611 71.37 81.22 -131.57
C SER A 611 72.87 81.00 -131.81
N LYS A 612 73.63 82.09 -131.90
CA LYS A 612 75.11 82.08 -131.98
C LYS A 612 75.79 82.09 -130.60
N ASP A 613 75.01 82.22 -129.53
CA ASP A 613 75.50 82.25 -128.15
C ASP A 613 75.64 80.82 -127.60
N VAL A 614 76.86 80.29 -127.68
CA VAL A 614 77.17 78.89 -127.41
C VAL A 614 76.94 78.50 -125.95
N ASP A 615 77.22 79.38 -124.99
CA ASP A 615 77.08 79.06 -123.57
C ASP A 615 75.62 78.94 -123.15
N ARG A 616 74.74 79.76 -123.74
CA ARG A 616 73.30 79.69 -123.52
C ARG A 616 72.67 78.43 -124.11
N VAL A 617 73.19 77.93 -125.23
CA VAL A 617 72.77 76.65 -125.82
C VAL A 617 73.26 75.47 -124.95
N LYS A 618 74.48 75.52 -124.40
CA LYS A 618 75.00 74.47 -123.49
C LYS A 618 74.21 74.35 -122.19
N GLU A 619 73.80 75.48 -121.58
CA GLU A 619 73.01 75.45 -120.34
C GLU A 619 71.61 74.87 -120.55
N LEU A 620 70.97 75.15 -121.69
CA LEU A 620 69.71 74.49 -122.06
C LEU A 620 69.89 72.98 -122.22
N LEU A 621 70.99 72.56 -122.86
CA LEU A 621 71.30 71.15 -123.06
C LEU A 621 71.43 70.39 -121.73
N ARG A 622 72.07 71.01 -120.73
CA ARG A 622 72.23 70.43 -119.38
C ARG A 622 70.87 70.22 -118.71
N ARG A 623 70.01 71.23 -118.71
CA ARG A 623 68.67 71.15 -118.08
C ARG A 623 67.78 70.12 -118.76
N LEU A 624 67.91 69.98 -120.08
CA LEU A 624 67.14 69.01 -120.85
C LEU A 624 67.52 67.56 -120.48
N LYS A 625 68.82 67.30 -120.26
CA LYS A 625 69.30 65.98 -119.76
C LYS A 625 68.86 65.67 -118.32
N GLU A 626 68.83 66.69 -117.44
CA GLU A 626 68.37 66.51 -116.06
C GLU A 626 66.89 66.12 -116.00
N LEU A 627 66.04 66.81 -116.77
CA LEU A 627 64.61 66.51 -116.80
C LEU A 627 64.33 65.13 -117.42
N GLN A 628 65.08 64.75 -118.45
CA GLN A 628 64.97 63.43 -119.08
C GLN A 628 65.29 62.29 -118.10
N SER A 629 66.26 62.48 -117.19
CA SER A 629 66.59 61.49 -116.17
C SER A 629 65.53 61.36 -115.07
N SER A 630 64.79 62.43 -114.77
CA SER A 630 63.76 62.43 -113.73
C SER A 630 62.48 61.73 -114.21
N LEU A 631 62.05 62.04 -115.44
CA LEU A 631 60.90 61.37 -116.08
C LEU A 631 61.08 59.84 -116.15
N ALA A 632 62.29 59.35 -116.41
CA ALA A 632 62.59 57.91 -116.44
C ALA A 632 62.36 57.21 -115.09
N GLN A 633 62.64 57.87 -113.95
CA GLN A 633 62.45 57.26 -112.62
C GLN A 633 60.97 57.10 -112.22
N TYR A 634 60.13 58.05 -112.61
CA TYR A 634 58.70 57.98 -112.33
C TYR A 634 58.00 56.93 -113.20
N ILE A 635 58.43 56.79 -114.46
CA ILE A 635 57.99 55.72 -115.37
C ILE A 635 58.27 54.34 -114.75
N ASP A 636 59.48 54.10 -114.24
CA ASP A 636 59.86 52.81 -113.62
C ASP A 636 59.02 52.50 -112.36
N ARG A 637 58.76 53.49 -111.50
CA ARG A 637 57.98 53.30 -110.26
C ARG A 637 56.51 52.98 -110.53
N LEU A 638 55.89 53.68 -111.46
CA LEU A 638 54.47 53.48 -111.77
C LEU A 638 54.23 52.21 -112.60
N SER A 639 55.24 51.75 -113.36
CA SER A 639 55.20 50.48 -114.11
C SER A 639 55.21 49.23 -113.21
N ALA A 640 55.59 49.35 -111.93
CA ALA A 640 55.61 48.24 -110.97
C ALA A 640 54.25 47.94 -110.30
N VAL A 641 53.22 48.75 -110.56
CA VAL A 641 51.87 48.60 -109.98
C VAL A 641 51.16 47.38 -110.59
N LYS A 642 50.65 46.47 -109.75
CA LYS A 642 49.92 45.27 -110.19
C LYS A 642 48.44 45.57 -110.40
N GLY A 643 47.87 45.11 -111.51
CA GLY A 643 46.49 45.43 -111.93
C GLY A 643 45.34 44.90 -111.06
N GLY A 644 45.61 44.29 -109.89
CA GLY A 644 44.58 43.82 -108.95
C GLY A 644 44.26 44.78 -107.80
N ASP A 645 45.10 45.79 -107.56
CA ASP A 645 45.02 46.64 -106.37
C ASP A 645 44.22 47.95 -106.60
N PHE A 646 43.98 48.29 -107.87
CA PHE A 646 43.31 49.50 -108.35
C PHE A 646 42.21 49.11 -109.34
N ASP A 647 41.18 49.95 -109.48
CA ASP A 647 40.11 49.69 -110.43
C ASP A 647 40.56 49.92 -111.89
N GLU A 648 39.81 49.39 -112.87
CA GLU A 648 40.18 49.47 -114.29
C GLU A 648 40.38 50.91 -114.78
N ASN A 649 39.67 51.88 -114.19
CA ASN A 649 39.71 53.28 -114.60
C ASN A 649 40.95 53.99 -114.02
N GLU A 650 41.24 53.79 -112.74
CA GLU A 650 42.46 54.27 -112.10
C GLU A 650 43.69 53.66 -112.76
N MET A 651 43.66 52.36 -113.05
CA MET A 651 44.79 51.67 -113.70
C MET A 651 44.99 52.12 -115.15
N GLY A 652 43.90 52.45 -115.86
CA GLY A 652 43.96 53.09 -117.17
C GLY A 652 44.67 54.44 -117.15
N MET A 653 44.37 55.30 -116.18
CA MET A 653 45.03 56.61 -116.02
C MET A 653 46.53 56.48 -115.76
N ILE A 654 46.97 55.50 -114.96
CA ILE A 654 48.39 55.26 -114.68
C ILE A 654 49.14 54.93 -115.98
N ILE A 655 48.59 54.00 -116.77
CA ILE A 655 49.21 53.52 -118.02
C ILE A 655 49.30 54.65 -119.07
N GLU A 656 48.25 55.48 -119.17
CA GLU A 656 48.21 56.56 -120.14
C GLU A 656 49.24 57.65 -119.83
N LYS A 657 49.40 58.02 -118.55
CA LYS A 657 50.41 59.00 -118.11
C LYS A 657 51.84 58.50 -118.27
N ILE A 658 52.09 57.20 -118.08
CA ILE A 658 53.39 56.58 -118.38
C ILE A 658 53.74 56.75 -119.87
N ARG A 659 52.79 56.48 -120.77
CA ARG A 659 53.02 56.65 -122.22
C ARG A 659 53.30 58.08 -122.63
N GLU A 660 52.57 59.05 -122.04
CA GLU A 660 52.83 60.47 -122.28
C GLU A 660 54.26 60.86 -121.86
N ALA A 661 54.71 60.41 -120.68
CA ALA A 661 56.06 60.66 -120.19
C ALA A 661 57.14 60.05 -121.09
N GLU A 662 56.94 58.83 -121.60
CA GLU A 662 57.86 58.17 -122.53
C GLU A 662 58.00 58.95 -123.85
N ALA A 663 56.88 59.37 -124.45
CA ALA A 663 56.87 60.12 -125.70
C ALA A 663 57.61 61.47 -125.57
N THR A 664 57.39 62.18 -124.46
CA THR A 664 58.04 63.47 -124.19
C THR A 664 59.54 63.31 -123.96
N ALA A 665 59.96 62.24 -123.26
CA ALA A 665 61.38 61.92 -123.07
C ALA A 665 62.11 61.61 -124.40
N GLU A 666 61.42 61.02 -125.37
CA GLU A 666 61.99 60.74 -126.70
C GLU A 666 62.08 62.01 -127.57
N GLY A 667 61.07 62.88 -127.52
CA GLY A 667 61.11 64.20 -128.16
C GLY A 667 62.24 65.09 -127.62
N MET A 668 62.49 65.02 -126.32
CA MET A 668 63.62 65.68 -125.67
C MET A 668 64.99 65.20 -126.18
N LYS A 669 65.15 63.89 -126.39
CA LYS A 669 66.39 63.31 -126.92
C LYS A 669 66.76 63.85 -128.31
N ALA A 670 65.77 63.96 -129.20
CA ALA A 670 65.98 64.52 -130.54
C ALA A 670 66.40 66.00 -130.49
N LEU A 671 65.94 66.73 -129.46
CA LEU A 671 66.28 68.13 -129.22
C LEU A 671 67.71 68.30 -128.68
N ASP A 672 68.15 67.41 -127.78
CA ASP A 672 69.54 67.33 -127.30
C ASP A 672 70.54 67.13 -128.46
N GLU A 673 70.24 66.20 -129.37
CA GLU A 673 71.09 65.91 -130.54
C GLU A 673 71.18 67.11 -131.49
N ALA A 674 70.05 67.80 -131.74
CA ALA A 674 70.00 68.95 -132.63
C ALA A 674 70.77 70.17 -132.08
N LEU A 675 70.69 70.43 -130.77
CA LEU A 675 71.40 71.53 -130.13
C LEU A 675 72.90 71.24 -130.02
N SER A 676 73.29 69.98 -129.78
CA SER A 676 74.70 69.55 -129.75
C SER A 676 75.39 69.75 -131.11
N ALA A 677 74.74 69.33 -132.20
CA ALA A 677 75.26 69.51 -133.56
C ALA A 677 75.45 71.00 -133.92
N GLN A 678 74.60 71.87 -133.39
CA GLN A 678 74.72 73.29 -133.66
C GLN A 678 75.89 73.95 -132.92
N ILE A 679 76.18 73.53 -131.68
CA ILE A 679 77.37 74.00 -130.96
C ILE A 679 78.64 73.64 -131.75
N GLU A 680 78.71 72.45 -132.33
CA GLU A 680 79.85 72.02 -133.16
C GLU A 680 80.01 72.85 -134.44
N ALA A 681 78.89 73.17 -135.11
CA ALA A 681 78.91 73.99 -136.32
C ALA A 681 79.39 75.43 -136.04
N VAL A 682 78.95 76.04 -134.94
CA VAL A 682 79.38 77.40 -134.54
C VAL A 682 80.88 77.41 -134.16
N ASN A 683 81.36 76.35 -133.51
CA ASN A 683 82.79 76.23 -133.18
C ASN A 683 83.66 76.07 -134.44
N HIS A 684 83.23 75.27 -135.42
CA HIS A 684 83.93 75.14 -136.71
C HIS A 684 84.01 76.48 -137.45
N TRP A 685 82.89 77.22 -137.52
CA TRP A 685 82.85 78.54 -138.16
C TRP A 685 83.81 79.55 -137.49
N ASN A 686 83.91 79.53 -136.16
CA ASN A 686 84.85 80.39 -135.45
C ASN A 686 86.32 80.03 -135.73
N ALA A 687 86.63 78.74 -135.90
CA ALA A 687 87.97 78.29 -136.28
C ALA A 687 88.35 78.70 -137.72
N ASP A 688 87.43 78.56 -138.67
CA ASP A 688 87.65 79.00 -140.07
C ASP A 688 87.79 80.52 -140.18
N LYS A 689 87.05 81.27 -139.36
CA LYS A 689 87.15 82.74 -139.28
C LYS A 689 88.53 83.21 -138.79
N GLU A 690 89.10 82.54 -137.79
CA GLU A 690 90.47 82.76 -137.30
C GLU A 690 91.51 82.46 -138.39
N ARG A 691 91.33 81.36 -139.11
CA ARG A 691 92.20 80.95 -140.22
C ARG A 691 92.17 81.95 -141.38
N LEU A 692 90.98 82.37 -141.82
CA LEU A 692 90.79 83.39 -142.85
C LEU A 692 91.43 84.72 -142.45
N ARG A 693 91.35 85.10 -141.17
CA ARG A 693 92.01 86.29 -140.65
C ARG A 693 93.54 86.19 -140.78
N ASN A 694 94.12 85.07 -140.36
CA ASN A 694 95.56 84.82 -140.47
C ASN A 694 96.07 84.75 -141.93
N GLU A 695 95.23 84.32 -142.87
CA GLU A 695 95.56 84.26 -144.30
C GLU A 695 95.37 85.61 -145.03
N THR A 696 94.51 86.50 -144.53
CA THR A 696 94.22 87.81 -145.15
C THR A 696 95.05 88.96 -144.57
N GLU A 697 95.51 88.87 -143.32
CA GLU A 697 96.39 89.86 -142.68
C GLU A 697 97.65 90.19 -143.53
N PRO A 698 98.39 89.21 -144.10
CA PRO A 698 99.59 89.48 -144.92
C PRO A 698 99.27 90.16 -146.24
N VAL A 699 98.09 89.87 -146.81
CA VAL A 699 97.60 90.48 -148.05
C VAL A 699 97.22 91.93 -147.81
N ILE A 700 96.57 92.22 -146.67
CA ILE A 700 96.26 93.58 -146.23
C ILE A 700 97.55 94.38 -145.98
N GLU A 701 98.56 93.76 -145.36
CA GLU A 701 99.87 94.37 -145.12
C GLU A 701 100.61 94.67 -146.43
N ALA A 702 100.60 93.74 -147.39
CA ALA A 702 101.15 93.94 -148.73
C ALA A 702 100.42 95.04 -149.52
N ILE A 703 99.09 95.12 -149.40
CA ILE A 703 98.28 96.20 -150.00
C ILE A 703 98.61 97.54 -149.34
N HIS A 704 98.79 97.60 -148.02
CA HIS A 704 99.25 98.83 -147.36
C HIS A 704 100.63 99.27 -147.86
N THR A 705 101.58 98.34 -148.05
CA THR A 705 102.89 98.66 -148.65
C THR A 705 102.74 99.19 -150.07
N LEU A 706 101.87 98.57 -150.88
CA LEU A 706 101.50 99.03 -152.22
C LEU A 706 100.89 100.44 -152.22
N VAL A 707 100.02 100.74 -151.24
CA VAL A 707 99.38 102.05 -151.09
C VAL A 707 100.37 103.10 -150.60
N ASP A 708 101.26 102.76 -149.66
CA ASP A 708 102.31 103.67 -149.16
C ASP A 708 103.40 103.96 -150.20
N GLU A 709 103.73 102.98 -151.06
CA GLU A 709 104.66 103.19 -152.18
C GLU A 709 104.03 104.09 -153.26
N TYR A 710 102.75 103.86 -153.60
CA TYR A 710 102.01 104.71 -154.54
C TYR A 710 101.75 106.12 -153.98
N ALA A 711 101.65 106.25 -152.66
CA ALA A 711 101.53 107.54 -151.99
C ALA A 711 102.85 108.32 -151.97
N ASN A 712 104.01 107.68 -152.21
CA ASN A 712 105.33 108.32 -152.13
C ASN A 712 106.04 108.59 -153.48
N ARG A 713 105.61 108.07 -154.64
CA ARG A 713 106.20 108.37 -155.97
C ARG A 713 105.21 108.20 -157.11
#